data_AF-A0AAE4JC38-F1
#
_entry.id   AF-A0AAE4JC38-F1
#
_cell.length_a   1.000
_cell.length_b   1.000
_cell.length_c   1.000
_cell.angle_alpha   90.00
_cell.angle_beta   90.00
_cell.angle_gamma   90.00
#
_symmetry.space_group_name_H-M   'P 1'
#
loop_
_entity.id
_entity.type
_entity.pdbx_description
1 polymer ?
#
loop_
_entity_poly.entity_id
_entity_poly.type
_entity_poly.pdbx_seq_one_letter_code
_entity_poly.pdbx_strand_id
1 'polypeptide(L)'
;MLIALGGTAALAPPAAAAGSLTATLAMSGTTGTYTVANTGTASVSNWAITFTLPAGITASTGENGTVTQNGTQVTLTPAYYIATLAPGRNTYPYSPTFRLSAAATPTQCRVDNANCDGSPDTPPGAPANLRLVAKTTKTVALAWNASAAGSLPVTGYDVYQGASLAASVTGTSATISGLTPGTAYSFTVKAKDAKGNTSPASTSLAVTTNNPADDTQAPSAPSGLRSTAADSGSISLAWTASTDNTGVVSYDVYRGSALATTVTTTSAVVTGLAPSTSYTFTVRARDGYDNVSAPSAAVTARTGDIVSGYAKVGYFVQWGIYGRQYFVKNLETSGAASKLTHLLYAFENIDPVNLTCLSGVTKGTTANPQDPNQGDGAGDAEADYSRPFAAAQSVDGVADTGWESLRGNFNQLKKLKAKHPNLKVLVSLGGWTYSKYFSDVAATDASRKKFVSSCVDTWLKGNIAPYGGAGGPGTAAGIFDGIDVDWEWPGSADGHPGNHWSPNDKANLTALLAEFRTQMDAYGATTGKRYQLHAFTPADPAKVASGWDVSKIFNYLDVANVQGYDFHGAGSDNSWEPNRTGHQGNLYADADDPYNFHFSAESAINAYTNAGVDPRRLTLGLAFYGRGWQGVADGGKSGEWQSATGAAPGQFAEEAGTRGYANLVASVPGCTVHHDTAAVATSCYTGNGGQWWTFDDAWSIGLKTTWLKSRGLLGVMAWEMSGDTGALLNAVSAGLG
;
A
#
# COMPACT_ATOMS: atom_id res chain seq x y z
N MET A 1 38.40 13.99 13.24
CA MET A 1 37.97 13.87 11.83
C MET A 1 36.47 13.58 11.83
N LEU A 2 35.64 14.46 11.24
CA LEU A 2 34.23 14.21 10.82
C LEU A 2 33.22 13.74 11.91
N ILE A 3 31.91 13.53 11.69
CA ILE A 3 30.76 14.27 11.07
C ILE A 3 29.47 13.49 11.49
N ALA A 4 28.21 13.95 11.42
CA ALA A 4 27.50 15.21 11.73
C ALA A 4 25.99 14.99 11.42
N LEU A 5 25.11 15.96 11.77
CA LEU A 5 23.67 16.04 11.40
C LEU A 5 22.73 14.98 12.04
N GLY A 6 21.41 15.20 12.16
CA GLY A 6 20.60 16.38 11.86
C GLY A 6 19.10 16.01 11.74
N GLY A 7 18.18 16.90 12.11
CA GLY A 7 16.74 16.65 12.05
C GLY A 7 15.95 17.87 11.55
N THR A 8 14.91 17.63 10.77
CA THR A 8 14.05 18.66 10.16
C THR A 8 12.68 18.70 10.82
N ALA A 9 12.24 19.87 11.27
CA ALA A 9 10.86 20.12 11.71
C ALA A 9 10.07 20.84 10.61
N ALA A 10 8.85 20.38 10.34
CA ALA A 10 7.93 21.06 9.42
C ALA A 10 7.23 22.23 10.12
N LEU A 11 7.10 23.36 9.42
CA LEU A 11 6.29 24.50 9.86
C LEU A 11 4.86 24.37 9.31
N ALA A 12 3.88 24.65 10.17
CA ALA A 12 2.47 24.69 9.80
C ALA A 12 2.17 25.86 8.82
N PRO A 13 1.12 25.78 7.99
CA PRO A 13 0.66 26.92 7.21
C PRO A 13 0.24 28.07 8.15
N PRO A 14 0.54 29.34 7.81
CA PRO A 14 0.19 30.46 8.66
C PRO A 14 -1.34 30.60 8.73
N ALA A 15 -1.88 30.71 9.95
CA ALA A 15 -3.27 31.05 10.20
C ALA A 15 -3.51 32.53 9.85
N ALA A 16 -3.72 32.79 8.56
CA ALA A 16 -3.86 34.14 8.02
C ALA A 16 -5.20 34.77 8.41
N ALA A 17 -5.22 35.53 9.51
CA ALA A 17 -6.25 36.53 9.78
C ALA A 17 -6.00 37.82 8.95
N ALA A 18 -5.71 37.63 7.66
CA ALA A 18 -5.23 38.68 6.75
C ALA A 18 -6.37 39.69 6.47
N GLY A 19 -6.44 40.73 7.29
CA GLY A 19 -7.43 41.80 7.16
C GLY A 19 -7.87 42.47 8.46
N SER A 20 -7.49 41.94 9.64
CA SER A 20 -7.90 42.52 10.93
C SER A 20 -6.79 43.26 11.69
N LEU A 21 -5.60 43.40 11.11
CA LEU A 21 -4.56 44.28 11.65
C LEU A 21 -4.57 45.63 10.92
N THR A 22 -4.52 46.71 11.68
CA THR A 22 -4.18 48.06 11.17
C THR A 22 -2.89 48.53 11.84
N ALA A 23 -2.14 49.40 11.17
CA ALA A 23 -0.86 49.94 11.64
C ALA A 23 -0.78 51.44 11.36
N THR A 24 -0.56 52.25 12.40
CA THR A 24 -0.39 53.70 12.26
C THR A 24 1.08 54.08 12.41
N LEU A 25 1.62 54.81 11.42
CA LEU A 25 2.97 55.36 11.47
C LEU A 25 2.99 56.71 12.19
N ALA A 26 3.90 56.88 13.14
CA ALA A 26 4.36 58.17 13.63
C ALA A 26 5.84 58.37 13.28
N MET A 27 6.20 59.51 12.70
CA MET A 27 7.58 59.88 12.38
C MET A 27 8.09 60.96 13.34
N SER A 28 9.33 60.81 13.81
CA SER A 28 10.07 61.82 14.58
C SER A 28 11.49 61.92 14.02
N GLY A 29 11.74 62.95 13.20
CA GLY A 29 12.96 63.06 12.41
C GLY A 29 13.15 61.87 11.48
N THR A 30 14.24 61.12 11.66
CA THR A 30 14.53 59.88 10.93
C THR A 30 13.99 58.61 11.61
N THR A 31 13.38 58.71 12.79
CA THR A 31 12.84 57.54 13.51
C THR A 31 11.35 57.39 13.21
N GLY A 32 10.94 56.22 12.75
CA GLY A 32 9.54 55.87 12.56
C GLY A 32 9.09 54.83 13.56
N THR A 33 7.87 54.97 14.07
CA THR A 33 7.21 54.07 15.02
C THR A 33 5.89 53.61 14.44
N TYR A 34 5.69 52.29 14.36
CA TYR A 34 4.41 51.72 13.94
C TYR A 34 3.65 51.17 15.14
N THR A 35 2.45 51.70 15.41
CA THR A 35 1.52 51.08 16.37
C THR A 35 0.54 50.19 15.63
N VAL A 36 0.57 48.88 15.89
CA VAL A 36 -0.30 47.87 15.26
C VAL A 36 -1.45 47.51 16.20
N ALA A 37 -2.68 47.48 15.70
CA ALA A 37 -3.88 47.11 16.43
C ALA A 37 -4.60 45.93 15.76
N ASN A 38 -5.08 44.97 16.56
CA ASN A 38 -5.95 43.89 16.09
C ASN A 38 -7.42 44.28 16.31
N THR A 39 -8.09 44.67 15.22
CA THR A 39 -9.51 45.05 15.19
C THR A 39 -10.45 43.86 14.96
N GLY A 40 -9.91 42.64 14.88
CA GLY A 40 -10.64 41.40 14.60
C GLY A 40 -11.09 40.63 15.83
N THR A 41 -11.61 39.42 15.58
CA THR A 41 -12.19 38.52 16.58
C THR A 41 -11.31 37.33 16.96
N ALA A 42 -10.17 37.13 16.29
CA ALA A 42 -9.19 36.07 16.57
C ALA A 42 -7.78 36.65 16.82
N SER A 43 -6.93 35.91 17.55
CA SER A 43 -5.54 36.30 17.79
C SER A 43 -4.68 36.12 16.53
N VAL A 44 -3.84 37.11 16.22
CA VAL A 44 -2.91 37.06 15.08
C VAL A 44 -1.49 36.88 15.59
N SER A 45 -0.72 35.95 15.02
CA SER A 45 0.65 35.63 15.45
C SER A 45 1.65 35.69 14.30
N ASN A 46 2.88 36.09 14.58
CA ASN A 46 3.99 36.24 13.62
C ASN A 46 3.69 37.23 12.48
N TRP A 47 2.88 38.26 12.75
CA TRP A 47 2.62 39.36 11.84
C TRP A 47 3.93 40.13 11.53
N ALA A 48 3.97 40.85 10.41
CA ALA A 48 5.07 41.76 10.08
C ALA A 48 4.53 42.99 9.33
N ILE A 49 5.28 44.09 9.36
CA ILE A 49 4.99 45.28 8.56
C ILE A 49 5.96 45.31 7.39
N THR A 50 5.49 45.64 6.19
CA THR A 50 6.34 45.96 5.04
C THR A 50 6.03 47.34 4.51
N PHE A 51 7.03 48.10 4.08
CA PHE A 51 6.84 49.43 3.49
C PHE A 51 7.95 49.76 2.47
N THR A 52 7.70 50.71 1.59
CA THR A 52 8.62 51.14 0.53
C THR A 52 9.22 52.50 0.85
N LEU A 53 10.53 52.60 0.75
CA LEU A 53 11.31 53.84 0.88
C LEU A 53 11.70 54.43 -0.49
N PRO A 54 12.01 55.74 -0.56
CA PRO A 54 12.65 56.32 -1.74
C PRO A 54 14.01 55.67 -2.05
N ALA A 55 14.36 55.61 -3.34
CA ALA A 55 15.65 55.08 -3.78
C ALA A 55 16.84 55.79 -3.09
N GLY A 56 17.80 55.02 -2.59
CA GLY A 56 18.96 55.52 -1.84
C GLY A 56 18.74 55.74 -0.34
N ILE A 57 17.51 55.62 0.17
CA ILE A 57 17.23 55.65 1.61
C ILE A 57 17.30 54.22 2.17
N THR A 58 18.00 54.07 3.31
CA THR A 58 18.13 52.78 4.01
C THR A 58 17.49 52.85 5.38
N ALA A 59 16.81 51.78 5.78
CA ALA A 59 16.31 51.57 7.14
C ALA A 59 17.27 50.67 7.94
N SER A 60 17.33 50.94 9.24
CA SER A 60 18.02 50.13 10.24
C SER A 60 17.07 49.85 11.40
N THR A 61 17.32 48.74 12.10
CA THR A 61 16.53 48.29 13.25
C THR A 61 16.48 49.35 14.36
N GLY A 62 15.28 49.62 14.86
CA GLY A 62 15.05 50.42 16.06
C GLY A 62 14.78 49.52 17.28
N GLU A 63 13.71 49.84 18.01
CA GLU A 63 13.26 49.12 19.20
C GLU A 63 12.09 48.19 18.88
N ASN A 64 11.87 47.16 19.71
CA ASN A 64 10.74 46.23 19.66
C ASN A 64 10.51 45.49 18.31
N GLY A 65 11.51 45.45 17.43
CA GLY A 65 11.45 44.75 16.15
C GLY A 65 12.81 44.53 15.52
N THR A 66 12.80 43.99 14.30
CA THR A 66 13.98 43.81 13.44
C THR A 66 13.65 44.29 12.04
N VAL A 67 14.62 44.94 11.38
CA VAL A 67 14.46 45.48 10.03
C VAL A 67 15.31 44.69 9.04
N THR A 68 14.70 44.25 7.95
CA THR A 68 15.41 43.79 6.74
C THR A 68 15.00 44.67 5.56
N GLN A 69 15.92 44.95 4.65
CA GLN A 69 15.66 45.76 3.45
C GLN A 69 16.21 45.06 2.21
N ASN A 70 15.40 45.01 1.15
CA ASN A 70 15.79 44.53 -0.17
C ASN A 70 15.42 45.61 -1.20
N GLY A 71 16.44 46.25 -1.80
CA GLY A 71 16.24 47.42 -2.65
C GLY A 71 15.55 48.56 -1.87
N THR A 72 14.38 48.99 -2.32
CA THR A 72 13.54 50.00 -1.66
C THR A 72 12.52 49.41 -0.68
N GLN A 73 12.31 48.09 -0.68
CA GLN A 73 11.33 47.43 0.17
C GLN A 73 11.94 47.08 1.53
N VAL A 74 11.25 47.47 2.60
CA VAL A 74 11.63 47.22 4.00
C VAL A 74 10.60 46.32 4.65
N THR A 75 11.06 45.33 5.42
CA THR A 75 10.25 44.52 6.32
C THR A 75 10.66 44.82 7.76
N LEU A 76 9.71 45.23 8.58
CA LEU A 76 9.82 45.41 10.02
C LEU A 76 9.05 44.28 10.72
N THR A 77 9.79 43.32 11.24
CA THR A 77 9.24 42.16 11.97
C THR A 77 9.22 42.47 13.48
N PRO A 78 8.11 42.24 14.20
CA PRO A 78 8.02 42.44 15.64
C PRO A 78 9.00 41.60 16.43
N ALA A 79 9.40 42.09 17.61
CA ALA A 79 10.04 41.26 18.62
C ALA A 79 9.07 40.20 19.17
N TYR A 80 9.60 39.07 19.62
CA TYR A 80 8.81 37.89 20.01
C TYR A 80 7.68 38.19 21.02
N TYR A 81 7.88 39.15 21.93
CA TYR A 81 6.92 39.52 22.98
C TYR A 81 5.72 40.35 22.50
N ILE A 82 5.74 40.88 21.27
CA ILE A 82 4.58 41.48 20.60
C ILE A 82 4.18 40.73 19.31
N ALA A 83 4.84 39.61 19.00
CA ALA A 83 4.57 38.83 17.79
C ALA A 83 3.16 38.23 17.76
N THR A 84 2.46 38.13 18.90
CA THR A 84 1.05 37.72 18.99
C THR A 84 0.17 38.84 19.56
N LEU A 85 -0.87 39.23 18.81
CA LEU A 85 -1.87 40.23 19.21
C LEU A 85 -3.26 39.59 19.32
N ALA A 86 -3.80 39.56 20.54
CA ALA A 86 -5.17 39.13 20.82
C ALA A 86 -6.22 40.14 20.29
N PRO A 87 -7.49 39.73 20.09
CA PRO A 87 -8.59 40.61 19.71
C PRO A 87 -8.68 41.89 20.56
N GLY A 88 -8.84 43.04 19.92
CA GLY A 88 -8.97 44.34 20.58
C GLY A 88 -7.70 44.87 21.26
N ARG A 89 -6.53 44.24 21.06
CA ARG A 89 -5.23 44.72 21.58
C ARG A 89 -4.45 45.50 20.53
N ASN A 90 -3.46 46.27 20.98
CA ASN A 90 -2.47 46.91 20.11
C ASN A 90 -1.05 46.78 20.71
N THR A 91 -0.03 47.21 19.96
CA THR A 91 1.38 47.08 20.36
C THR A 91 1.86 48.09 21.39
N TYR A 92 1.07 49.11 21.75
CA TYR A 92 1.49 50.13 22.70
C TYR A 92 1.64 49.54 24.13
N PRO A 93 2.70 49.86 24.89
CA PRO A 93 3.75 50.86 24.62
C PRO A 93 4.94 50.34 23.78
N TYR A 94 5.01 49.04 23.51
CA TYR A 94 6.12 48.37 22.82
C TYR A 94 6.03 48.42 21.29
N SER A 95 5.54 49.52 20.71
CA SER A 95 5.41 49.65 19.26
C SER A 95 6.78 49.50 18.56
N PRO A 96 6.90 48.70 17.49
CA PRO A 96 8.16 48.53 16.78
C PRO A 96 8.60 49.82 16.09
N THR A 97 9.90 50.12 16.15
CA THR A 97 10.50 51.31 15.55
C THR A 97 11.63 50.96 14.58
N PHE A 98 11.92 51.88 13.67
CA PHE A 98 12.99 51.81 12.69
C PHE A 98 13.63 53.18 12.52
N ARG A 99 14.89 53.22 12.05
CA ARG A 99 15.63 54.45 11.79
C ARG A 99 16.05 54.53 10.34
N LEU A 100 15.78 55.66 9.69
CA LEU A 100 16.14 55.94 8.30
C LEU A 100 17.49 56.67 8.20
N SER A 101 18.22 56.48 7.09
CA SER A 101 19.48 57.18 6.83
C SER A 101 19.30 58.69 6.57
N ALA A 102 18.13 59.10 6.09
CA ALA A 102 17.71 60.51 6.00
C ALA A 102 16.19 60.62 6.19
N ALA A 103 15.69 61.83 6.40
CA ALA A 103 14.27 62.07 6.61
C ALA A 103 13.49 61.76 5.31
N ALA A 104 12.61 60.77 5.38
CA ALA A 104 11.75 60.34 4.29
C ALA A 104 10.44 59.77 4.85
N THR A 105 9.37 59.82 4.06
CA THR A 105 8.07 59.23 4.42
C THR A 105 7.97 57.85 3.80
N PRO A 106 7.84 56.76 4.59
CA PRO A 106 7.49 55.44 4.09
C PRO A 106 6.16 55.46 3.31
N THR A 107 6.11 54.67 2.25
CA THR A 107 4.92 54.51 1.39
C THR A 107 4.56 53.02 1.27
N GLN A 108 3.39 52.71 0.68
CA GLN A 108 2.96 51.32 0.44
C GLN A 108 3.01 50.41 1.69
N CYS A 109 2.67 50.97 2.85
CA CYS A 109 2.70 50.23 4.10
C CYS A 109 1.65 49.11 4.12
N ARG A 110 2.09 47.90 4.44
CA ARG A 110 1.25 46.74 4.72
C ARG A 110 1.57 46.12 6.06
N VAL A 111 0.56 45.63 6.78
CA VAL A 111 0.71 44.79 7.97
C VAL A 111 0.02 43.46 7.71
N ASP A 112 0.75 42.36 7.87
CA ASP A 112 0.32 40.99 7.51
C ASP A 112 -0.42 40.93 6.15
N ASN A 113 0.22 41.51 5.13
CA ASN A 113 -0.30 41.63 3.76
C ASN A 113 -1.61 42.42 3.56
N ALA A 114 -2.17 43.10 4.57
CA ALA A 114 -3.23 44.10 4.42
C ALA A 114 -2.66 45.53 4.42
N ASN A 115 -3.32 46.54 3.82
CA ASN A 115 -2.86 47.93 3.94
C ASN A 115 -2.86 48.39 5.41
N CYS A 116 -1.82 49.10 5.83
CA CYS A 116 -1.65 49.56 7.21
C CYS A 116 -2.80 50.48 7.68
N ASP A 117 -3.35 51.30 6.81
CA ASP A 117 -4.49 52.19 7.12
C ASP A 117 -5.84 51.48 7.17
N GLY A 118 -5.90 50.18 6.89
CA GLY A 118 -7.14 49.41 6.79
C GLY A 118 -7.92 49.65 5.50
N SER A 119 -7.39 50.40 4.53
CA SER A 119 -8.02 50.56 3.22
C SER A 119 -8.06 49.23 2.46
N PRO A 120 -9.12 48.97 1.65
CA PRO A 120 -9.22 47.73 0.90
C PRO A 120 -8.09 47.60 -0.13
N ASP A 121 -7.58 46.39 -0.28
CA ASP A 121 -6.60 46.05 -1.31
C ASP A 121 -7.19 46.31 -2.70
N THR A 122 -6.39 46.92 -3.60
CA THR A 122 -6.74 46.98 -5.02
C THR A 122 -6.64 45.56 -5.60
N PRO A 123 -7.71 44.97 -6.13
CA PRO A 123 -7.64 43.63 -6.71
C PRO A 123 -6.69 43.59 -7.93
N PRO A 124 -6.25 42.40 -8.37
CA PRO A 124 -5.46 42.27 -9.59
C PRO A 124 -6.17 42.88 -10.81
N GLY A 125 -5.37 43.26 -11.81
CA GLY A 125 -5.88 43.61 -13.13
C GLY A 125 -6.55 42.40 -13.80
N ALA A 126 -7.50 42.65 -14.69
CA ALA A 126 -8.11 41.60 -15.50
C ALA A 126 -7.04 40.81 -16.28
N PRO A 127 -7.12 39.47 -16.35
CA PRO A 127 -6.24 38.68 -17.20
C PRO A 127 -6.35 39.14 -18.65
N ALA A 128 -5.23 39.61 -19.21
CA ALA A 128 -5.15 40.04 -20.59
C ALA A 128 -4.97 38.84 -21.52
N ASN A 129 -5.33 38.98 -22.80
CA ASN A 129 -5.05 37.98 -23.84
C ASN A 129 -5.53 36.56 -23.47
N LEU A 130 -6.72 36.46 -22.86
CA LEU A 130 -7.43 35.18 -22.77
C LEU A 130 -7.67 34.67 -24.18
N ARG A 131 -7.03 33.56 -24.50
CA ARG A 131 -6.96 32.98 -25.84
C ARG A 131 -7.19 31.48 -25.77
N LEU A 132 -7.70 30.96 -26.86
CA LEU A 132 -7.82 29.54 -27.11
C LEU A 132 -6.43 28.95 -27.35
N VAL A 133 -6.09 27.85 -26.68
CA VAL A 133 -4.91 27.03 -26.97
C VAL A 133 -5.31 25.87 -27.88
N ALA A 134 -6.35 25.14 -27.48
CA ALA A 134 -6.97 24.07 -28.24
C ALA A 134 -8.43 23.94 -27.80
N LYS A 135 -9.28 23.36 -28.65
CA LYS A 135 -10.63 22.93 -28.27
C LYS A 135 -10.87 21.52 -28.79
N THR A 136 -11.67 20.76 -28.06
CA THR A 136 -12.37 19.60 -28.61
C THR A 136 -13.86 19.90 -28.78
N THR A 137 -14.70 18.90 -29.07
CA THR A 137 -16.15 19.09 -29.05
C THR A 137 -16.69 19.22 -27.61
N LYS A 138 -15.98 18.65 -26.63
CA LYS A 138 -16.37 18.64 -25.20
C LYS A 138 -15.38 19.31 -24.25
N THR A 139 -14.27 19.83 -24.76
CA THR A 139 -13.26 20.50 -23.94
C THR A 139 -12.75 21.78 -24.58
N VAL A 140 -12.25 22.71 -23.77
CA VAL A 140 -11.58 23.93 -24.21
C VAL A 140 -10.36 24.16 -23.34
N ALA A 141 -9.18 24.09 -23.94
CA ALA A 141 -7.90 24.47 -23.34
C ALA A 141 -7.66 25.97 -23.59
N LEU A 142 -7.54 26.72 -22.50
CA LEU A 142 -7.37 28.16 -22.46
C LEU A 142 -5.97 28.51 -21.96
N ALA A 143 -5.44 29.62 -22.44
CA ALA A 143 -4.32 30.31 -21.81
C ALA A 143 -4.60 31.81 -21.79
N TRP A 144 -3.94 32.51 -20.89
CA TRP A 144 -4.00 33.97 -20.80
C TRP A 144 -2.59 34.52 -20.57
N ASN A 145 -2.43 35.83 -20.60
CA ASN A 145 -1.25 36.47 -20.05
C ASN A 145 -1.42 36.60 -18.53
N ALA A 146 -0.33 36.56 -17.78
CA ALA A 146 -0.39 36.84 -16.36
C ALA A 146 -0.99 38.23 -16.13
N SER A 147 -2.03 38.31 -15.29
CA SER A 147 -2.60 39.58 -14.83
C SER A 147 -1.54 40.50 -14.23
N ALA A 148 -1.71 41.81 -14.44
CA ALA A 148 -1.04 42.80 -13.61
C ALA A 148 -1.44 42.56 -12.14
N ALA A 149 -0.45 42.45 -11.26
CA ALA A 149 -0.69 42.41 -9.82
C ALA A 149 -1.38 43.71 -9.38
N GLY A 150 -2.28 43.59 -8.41
CA GLY A 150 -2.91 44.74 -7.77
C GLY A 150 -2.06 45.17 -6.58
N SER A 151 -2.73 45.34 -5.44
CA SER A 151 -2.11 45.47 -4.12
C SER A 151 -1.32 44.23 -3.67
N LEU A 152 -1.64 43.05 -4.23
CA LEU A 152 -1.06 41.76 -3.86
C LEU A 152 -0.70 40.92 -5.09
N PRO A 153 0.26 39.98 -4.98
CA PRO A 153 0.62 39.09 -6.06
C PRO A 153 -0.53 38.15 -6.42
N VAL A 154 -0.65 37.85 -7.72
CA VAL A 154 -1.61 36.87 -8.24
C VAL A 154 -1.12 35.46 -7.92
N THR A 155 -1.94 34.69 -7.22
CA THR A 155 -1.64 33.30 -6.80
C THR A 155 -2.44 32.25 -7.57
N GLY A 156 -3.47 32.68 -8.30
CA GLY A 156 -4.21 31.82 -9.20
C GLY A 156 -5.23 32.57 -10.05
N TYR A 157 -6.06 31.79 -10.72
CA TYR A 157 -7.02 32.24 -11.70
C TYR A 157 -8.28 31.38 -11.63
N ASP A 158 -9.42 32.03 -11.52
CA ASP A 158 -10.74 31.43 -11.56
C ASP A 158 -11.31 31.58 -12.99
N VAL A 159 -11.53 30.45 -13.66
CA VAL A 159 -12.03 30.34 -15.03
C VAL A 159 -13.54 30.10 -14.98
N TYR A 160 -14.30 31.02 -15.56
CA TYR A 160 -15.75 30.97 -15.61
C TYR A 160 -16.25 30.61 -16.99
N GLN A 161 -17.26 29.73 -17.04
CA GLN A 161 -18.07 29.41 -18.20
C GLN A 161 -19.40 30.17 -18.08
N GLY A 162 -19.55 31.28 -18.79
CA GLY A 162 -20.59 32.26 -18.54
C GLY A 162 -20.49 32.82 -17.11
N ALA A 163 -21.51 32.60 -16.30
CA ALA A 163 -21.53 32.98 -14.89
C ALA A 163 -21.02 31.88 -13.92
N SER A 164 -20.91 30.63 -14.39
CA SER A 164 -20.54 29.48 -13.55
C SER A 164 -19.02 29.33 -13.45
N LEU A 165 -18.49 29.10 -12.26
CA LEU A 165 -17.08 28.74 -12.08
C LEU A 165 -16.83 27.35 -12.66
N ALA A 166 -15.89 27.23 -13.58
CA ALA A 166 -15.59 26.00 -14.31
C ALA A 166 -14.25 25.37 -13.87
N ALA A 167 -13.25 26.16 -13.50
CA ALA A 167 -12.01 25.69 -12.89
C ALA A 167 -11.31 26.79 -12.07
N SER A 168 -10.44 26.39 -11.14
CA SER A 168 -9.48 27.26 -10.46
C SER A 168 -8.08 26.70 -10.65
N VAL A 169 -7.13 27.51 -11.11
CA VAL A 169 -5.74 27.08 -11.44
C VAL A 169 -4.71 28.08 -10.92
N THR A 170 -3.48 27.62 -10.65
CA THR A 170 -2.38 28.50 -10.23
C THR A 170 -1.56 29.05 -11.41
N GLY A 171 -1.52 28.34 -12.54
CA GLY A 171 -0.85 28.76 -13.77
C GLY A 171 -1.76 29.56 -14.71
N THR A 172 -1.17 30.13 -15.78
CA THR A 172 -1.90 30.94 -16.77
C THR A 172 -2.59 30.12 -17.87
N SER A 173 -3.10 28.93 -17.53
CA SER A 173 -3.78 28.01 -18.45
C SER A 173 -4.68 27.03 -17.71
N ALA A 174 -5.81 26.65 -18.32
CA ALA A 174 -6.72 25.64 -17.81
C ALA A 174 -7.41 24.88 -18.95
N THR A 175 -7.81 23.63 -18.70
CA THR A 175 -8.67 22.86 -19.61
C THR A 175 -10.03 22.68 -18.97
N ILE A 176 -11.07 23.21 -19.59
CA ILE A 176 -12.47 23.00 -19.18
C ILE A 176 -13.03 21.81 -19.96
N SER A 177 -13.78 20.94 -19.30
CA SER A 177 -14.33 19.69 -19.86
C SER A 177 -15.83 19.54 -19.60
N GLY A 178 -16.47 18.58 -20.28
CA GLY A 178 -17.91 18.31 -20.11
C GLY A 178 -18.81 19.29 -20.88
N LEU A 179 -18.26 19.99 -21.86
CA LEU A 179 -18.96 20.93 -22.70
C LEU A 179 -19.83 20.21 -23.75
N THR A 180 -20.87 20.89 -24.22
CA THR A 180 -21.74 20.43 -25.31
C THR A 180 -21.03 20.67 -26.66
N PRO A 181 -21.05 19.71 -27.60
CA PRO A 181 -20.54 19.89 -28.96
C PRO A 181 -21.17 21.06 -29.71
N GLY A 182 -20.40 21.71 -30.59
CA GLY A 182 -20.86 22.81 -31.46
C GLY A 182 -21.46 24.03 -30.74
N THR A 183 -21.24 24.17 -29.43
CA THR A 183 -21.93 25.14 -28.59
C THR A 183 -21.02 26.32 -28.27
N ALA A 184 -21.53 27.54 -28.44
CA ALA A 184 -20.83 28.77 -28.09
C ALA A 184 -20.76 28.92 -26.57
N TYR A 185 -19.56 28.84 -26.01
CA TYR A 185 -19.28 29.18 -24.62
C TYR A 185 -18.55 30.51 -24.53
N SER A 186 -18.98 31.36 -23.61
CA SER A 186 -18.18 32.50 -23.16
C SER A 186 -17.30 32.02 -22.01
N PHE A 187 -15.98 32.13 -22.20
CA PHE A 187 -15.03 31.98 -21.11
C PHE A 187 -14.54 33.36 -20.67
N THR A 188 -14.54 33.58 -19.36
CA THR A 188 -13.78 34.67 -18.74
C THR A 188 -12.86 34.09 -17.69
N VAL A 189 -11.75 34.76 -17.45
CA VAL A 189 -10.85 34.42 -16.35
C VAL A 189 -10.76 35.62 -15.43
N LYS A 190 -10.79 35.38 -14.13
CA LYS A 190 -10.42 36.37 -13.11
C LYS A 190 -9.12 35.93 -12.48
N ALA A 191 -8.17 36.84 -12.33
CA ALA A 191 -7.04 36.62 -11.44
C ALA A 191 -7.51 36.67 -10.00
N LYS A 192 -6.86 35.88 -9.16
CA LYS A 192 -7.06 35.81 -7.72
C LYS A 192 -5.73 36.11 -7.05
N ASP A 193 -5.72 37.09 -6.15
CA ASP A 193 -4.53 37.37 -5.35
C ASP A 193 -4.37 36.43 -4.16
N ALA A 194 -3.24 36.54 -3.46
CA ALA A 194 -2.92 35.77 -2.27
C ALA A 194 -3.98 35.83 -1.14
N LYS A 195 -4.87 36.85 -1.15
CA LYS A 195 -5.94 37.05 -0.17
C LYS A 195 -7.30 36.57 -0.69
N GLY A 196 -7.38 36.19 -1.95
CA GLY A 196 -8.60 35.72 -2.61
C GLY A 196 -9.41 36.82 -3.31
N ASN A 197 -8.92 38.07 -3.39
CA ASN A 197 -9.61 39.12 -4.13
C ASN A 197 -9.59 38.77 -5.62
N THR A 198 -10.73 38.89 -6.30
CA THR A 198 -10.83 38.62 -7.73
C THR A 198 -10.73 39.90 -8.55
N SER A 199 -9.99 39.82 -9.66
CA SER A 199 -9.95 40.88 -10.66
C SER A 199 -11.31 41.11 -11.31
N PRO A 200 -11.50 42.23 -12.04
CA PRO A 200 -12.47 42.25 -13.12
C PRO A 200 -12.23 41.06 -14.05
N ALA A 201 -13.30 40.55 -14.67
CA ALA A 201 -13.18 39.50 -15.67
C ALA A 201 -12.26 39.95 -16.83
N SER A 202 -11.47 39.02 -17.37
CA SER A 202 -10.85 39.18 -18.68
C SER A 202 -11.88 39.60 -19.72
N THR A 203 -11.43 40.13 -20.85
CA THR A 203 -12.26 40.13 -22.05
C THR A 203 -12.82 38.73 -22.29
N SER A 204 -14.14 38.62 -22.47
CA SER A 204 -14.80 37.34 -22.74
C SER A 204 -14.27 36.75 -24.03
N LEU A 205 -13.64 35.58 -23.93
CA LEU A 205 -13.31 34.76 -25.08
C LEU A 205 -14.53 33.89 -25.41
N ALA A 206 -15.23 34.22 -26.49
CA ALA A 206 -16.20 33.31 -27.08
C ALA A 206 -15.45 32.15 -27.74
N VAL A 207 -15.62 30.94 -27.23
CA VAL A 207 -15.17 29.70 -27.84
C VAL A 207 -16.38 28.84 -28.14
N THR A 208 -16.73 28.74 -29.41
CA THR A 208 -17.57 27.63 -29.87
C THR A 208 -16.73 26.37 -29.81
N THR A 209 -17.13 25.39 -28.99
CA THR A 209 -16.59 24.03 -29.04
C THR A 209 -16.70 23.51 -30.47
N ASN A 210 -15.84 22.57 -30.83
CA ASN A 210 -15.92 21.99 -32.16
C ASN A 210 -17.28 21.31 -32.35
N ASN A 211 -17.93 21.58 -33.48
CA ASN A 211 -19.08 20.82 -33.90
C ASN A 211 -18.55 19.55 -34.59
N PRO A 212 -18.97 18.32 -34.17
CA PRO A 212 -18.50 17.07 -34.76
C PRO A 212 -18.85 16.92 -36.25
N ALA A 213 -19.69 17.81 -36.80
CA ALA A 213 -19.98 17.86 -38.24
C ALA A 213 -19.03 18.77 -39.04
N ASP A 214 -18.21 19.60 -38.39
CA ASP A 214 -17.29 20.55 -39.07
C ASP A 214 -16.03 19.84 -39.59
N ASP A 215 -15.61 18.77 -38.92
CA ASP A 215 -14.57 17.85 -39.39
C ASP A 215 -15.02 16.42 -39.11
N THR A 216 -14.94 15.59 -40.14
CA THR A 216 -15.30 14.16 -40.11
C THR A 216 -14.12 13.27 -40.54
N GLN A 217 -12.97 13.88 -40.83
CA GLN A 217 -11.75 13.16 -41.10
C GLN A 217 -11.12 12.74 -39.78
N ALA A 218 -10.79 11.46 -39.66
CA ALA A 218 -10.10 10.95 -38.49
C ALA A 218 -8.58 11.02 -38.67
N PRO A 219 -7.81 11.20 -37.57
CA PRO A 219 -6.36 11.11 -37.62
C PRO A 219 -5.86 9.81 -38.24
N SER A 220 -4.64 9.85 -38.78
CA SER A 220 -3.93 8.62 -39.14
C SER A 220 -3.83 7.69 -37.92
N ALA A 221 -3.90 6.38 -38.14
CA ALA A 221 -3.60 5.42 -37.07
C ALA A 221 -2.18 5.66 -36.52
N PRO A 222 -1.97 5.64 -35.18
CA PRO A 222 -0.63 5.70 -34.61
C PRO A 222 0.22 4.53 -35.13
N SER A 223 1.47 4.80 -35.47
CA SER A 223 2.40 3.78 -35.99
C SER A 223 3.55 3.52 -35.01
N GLY A 224 4.33 2.46 -35.21
CA GLY A 224 5.52 2.20 -34.38
C GLY A 224 5.26 1.96 -32.89
N LEU A 225 4.02 1.58 -32.52
CA LEU A 225 3.66 1.21 -31.15
C LEU A 225 4.50 0.02 -30.70
N ARG A 226 5.22 0.19 -29.59
CA ARG A 226 6.08 -0.82 -28.97
C ARG A 226 6.07 -0.72 -27.46
N SER A 227 6.34 -1.83 -26.79
CA SER A 227 6.77 -1.80 -25.39
C SER A 227 8.22 -1.32 -25.31
N THR A 228 8.53 -0.63 -24.22
CA THR A 228 9.86 -0.04 -23.93
C THR A 228 10.41 -0.51 -22.59
N ALA A 229 9.54 -0.87 -21.64
CA ALA A 229 9.86 -1.55 -20.40
C ALA A 229 8.61 -2.30 -19.88
N ALA A 230 8.83 -3.31 -19.04
CA ALA A 230 7.77 -3.97 -18.29
C ALA A 230 8.28 -4.31 -16.88
N ASP A 231 7.42 -4.14 -15.89
CA ASP A 231 7.61 -4.63 -14.53
C ASP A 231 6.45 -5.57 -14.17
N SER A 232 6.33 -5.98 -12.90
CA SER A 232 5.30 -6.93 -12.45
C SER A 232 3.88 -6.37 -12.43
N GLY A 233 3.71 -5.04 -12.47
CA GLY A 233 2.43 -4.34 -12.38
C GLY A 233 2.21 -3.25 -13.44
N SER A 234 3.19 -3.00 -14.30
CA SER A 234 3.12 -1.98 -15.35
C SER A 234 3.84 -2.35 -16.66
N ILE A 235 3.38 -1.74 -17.76
CA ILE A 235 4.04 -1.79 -19.07
C ILE A 235 4.19 -0.37 -19.61
N SER A 236 5.40 0.00 -19.99
CA SER A 236 5.74 1.28 -20.62
C SER A 236 5.69 1.16 -22.14
N LEU A 237 4.91 2.01 -22.79
CA LEU A 237 4.63 2.03 -24.23
C LEU A 237 5.13 3.32 -24.87
N ALA A 238 5.57 3.24 -26.13
CA ALA A 238 5.88 4.39 -26.97
C ALA A 238 5.45 4.14 -28.42
N TRP A 239 5.07 5.19 -29.14
CA TRP A 239 4.65 5.14 -30.55
C TRP A 239 5.16 6.36 -31.34
N THR A 240 4.98 6.32 -32.66
CA THR A 240 5.17 7.45 -33.56
C THR A 240 3.89 8.28 -33.59
N ALA A 241 4.03 9.61 -33.61
CA ALA A 241 2.88 10.51 -33.66
C ALA A 241 2.00 10.29 -34.91
N SER A 242 0.70 10.45 -34.74
CA SER A 242 -0.26 10.52 -35.84
C SER A 242 -0.28 11.91 -36.48
N THR A 243 -0.75 11.97 -37.73
CA THR A 243 -1.01 13.21 -38.46
C THR A 243 -2.50 13.35 -38.73
N ASP A 244 -2.97 14.59 -38.77
CA ASP A 244 -4.37 14.94 -38.98
C ASP A 244 -4.49 16.34 -39.62
N ASN A 245 -5.60 16.66 -40.30
CA ASN A 245 -5.86 17.96 -40.93
C ASN A 245 -6.17 19.09 -39.93
N THR A 246 -6.71 18.79 -38.75
CA THR A 246 -6.90 19.76 -37.65
C THR A 246 -5.94 19.54 -36.48
N GLY A 247 -5.30 18.37 -36.43
CA GLY A 247 -4.20 18.06 -35.52
C GLY A 247 -4.61 17.15 -34.36
N VAL A 248 -3.66 16.35 -33.88
CA VAL A 248 -3.90 15.34 -32.85
C VAL A 248 -3.75 15.96 -31.47
N VAL A 249 -4.78 15.85 -30.63
CA VAL A 249 -4.82 16.45 -29.28
C VAL A 249 -4.54 15.43 -28.16
N SER A 250 -4.86 14.16 -28.38
CA SER A 250 -4.60 13.09 -27.41
C SER A 250 -4.49 11.71 -28.05
N TYR A 251 -3.96 10.77 -27.27
CA TYR A 251 -3.88 9.36 -27.59
C TYR A 251 -4.60 8.55 -26.51
N ASP A 252 -5.62 7.81 -26.93
CA ASP A 252 -6.36 6.88 -26.10
C ASP A 252 -5.65 5.51 -26.16
N VAL A 253 -5.08 5.07 -25.03
CA VAL A 253 -4.32 3.82 -24.89
C VAL A 253 -5.24 2.73 -24.34
N TYR A 254 -5.50 1.71 -25.14
CA TYR A 254 -6.40 0.61 -24.79
C TYR A 254 -5.61 -0.64 -24.37
N ARG A 255 -6.08 -1.30 -23.32
CA ARG A 255 -5.67 -2.65 -22.89
C ARG A 255 -6.79 -3.62 -23.32
N GLY A 256 -6.56 -4.37 -24.38
CA GLY A 256 -7.63 -5.07 -25.09
C GLY A 256 -8.64 -4.07 -25.66
N SER A 257 -9.90 -4.17 -25.23
CA SER A 257 -10.97 -3.21 -25.56
C SER A 257 -11.17 -2.10 -24.51
N ALA A 258 -10.58 -2.21 -23.32
CA ALA A 258 -10.77 -1.25 -22.24
C ALA A 258 -9.79 -0.07 -22.38
N LEU A 259 -10.28 1.16 -22.26
CA LEU A 259 -9.43 2.35 -22.15
C LEU A 259 -8.63 2.26 -20.84
N ALA A 260 -7.30 2.24 -20.95
CA ALA A 260 -6.41 2.12 -19.81
C ALA A 260 -5.90 3.48 -19.33
N THR A 261 -5.59 4.39 -20.26
CA THR A 261 -5.23 5.79 -19.98
C THR A 261 -5.34 6.63 -21.25
N THR A 262 -5.47 7.95 -21.09
CA THR A 262 -5.39 8.92 -22.18
C THR A 262 -4.22 9.86 -21.92
N VAL A 263 -3.35 10.06 -22.90
CA VAL A 263 -2.15 10.89 -22.79
C VAL A 263 -2.05 11.92 -23.92
N THR A 264 -1.37 13.03 -23.68
CA THR A 264 -1.07 14.07 -24.67
C THR A 264 0.32 13.91 -25.31
N THR A 265 1.09 12.89 -24.90
CA THR A 265 2.42 12.57 -25.44
C THR A 265 2.39 11.27 -26.24
N THR A 266 3.49 10.94 -26.93
CA THR A 266 3.63 9.67 -27.69
C THR A 266 4.14 8.50 -26.84
N SER A 267 3.90 8.55 -25.53
CA SER A 267 4.30 7.51 -24.56
C SER A 267 3.32 7.42 -23.40
N ALA A 268 3.18 6.23 -22.82
CA ALA A 268 2.37 6.00 -21.63
C ALA A 268 2.93 4.87 -20.77
N VAL A 269 2.74 4.94 -19.45
CA VAL A 269 2.92 3.80 -18.54
C VAL A 269 1.54 3.30 -18.16
N VAL A 270 1.21 2.05 -18.50
CA VAL A 270 -0.04 1.42 -18.10
C VAL A 270 0.22 0.61 -16.84
N THR A 271 -0.27 1.09 -15.69
CA THR A 271 -0.19 0.46 -14.37
C THR A 271 -1.44 -0.38 -14.07
N GLY A 272 -1.49 -1.04 -12.91
CA GLY A 272 -2.65 -1.86 -12.52
C GLY A 272 -2.78 -3.13 -13.37
N LEU A 273 -1.65 -3.65 -13.84
CA LEU A 273 -1.53 -4.93 -14.52
C LEU A 273 -1.21 -6.02 -13.50
N ALA A 274 -1.57 -7.27 -13.81
CA ALA A 274 -1.19 -8.42 -13.01
C ALA A 274 0.16 -8.99 -13.52
N PRO A 275 0.98 -9.63 -12.67
CA PRO A 275 2.30 -10.14 -13.03
C PRO A 275 2.23 -11.26 -14.06
N SER A 276 3.35 -11.55 -14.74
CA SER A 276 3.50 -12.70 -15.66
C SER A 276 2.36 -12.83 -16.69
N THR A 277 1.76 -11.71 -17.13
CA THR A 277 0.52 -11.71 -17.91
C THR A 277 0.72 -10.94 -19.22
N SER A 278 0.32 -11.56 -20.33
CA SER A 278 0.40 -10.94 -21.66
C SER A 278 -0.79 -10.02 -21.88
N TYR A 279 -0.52 -8.74 -22.11
CA TYR A 279 -1.51 -7.73 -22.45
C TYR A 279 -1.31 -7.24 -23.88
N THR A 280 -2.41 -7.13 -24.62
CA THR A 280 -2.41 -6.55 -25.96
C THR A 280 -2.85 -5.10 -25.86
N PHE A 281 -2.04 -4.19 -26.39
CA PHE A 281 -2.31 -2.77 -26.41
C PHE A 281 -2.54 -2.26 -27.82
N THR A 282 -3.51 -1.35 -27.96
CA THR A 282 -3.65 -0.51 -29.15
C THR A 282 -3.72 0.94 -28.72
N VAL A 283 -3.29 1.84 -29.58
CA VAL A 283 -3.42 3.28 -29.36
C VAL A 283 -4.27 3.86 -30.49
N ARG A 284 -5.21 4.74 -30.14
CA ARG A 284 -5.96 5.55 -31.11
C ARG A 284 -5.60 7.01 -30.90
N ALA A 285 -5.39 7.74 -31.99
CA ALA A 285 -5.29 9.19 -31.96
C ALA A 285 -6.69 9.81 -31.98
N ARG A 286 -6.84 10.92 -31.26
CA ARG A 286 -8.03 11.78 -31.25
C ARG A 286 -7.64 13.18 -31.70
N ASP A 287 -8.45 13.78 -32.55
CA ASP A 287 -8.31 15.15 -33.04
C ASP A 287 -9.09 16.16 -32.15
N GLY A 288 -9.14 17.42 -32.59
CA GLY A 288 -10.01 18.43 -31.99
C GLY A 288 -11.52 18.21 -32.24
N TYR A 289 -11.94 17.34 -33.14
CA TYR A 289 -13.35 17.21 -33.55
C TYR A 289 -13.99 15.91 -33.04
N ASP A 290 -13.30 15.25 -32.11
CA ASP A 290 -13.63 13.97 -31.48
C ASP A 290 -13.65 12.77 -32.45
N ASN A 291 -13.13 12.94 -33.67
CA ASN A 291 -12.83 11.86 -34.58
C ASN A 291 -11.70 11.01 -33.99
N VAL A 292 -11.86 9.70 -34.14
CA VAL A 292 -10.95 8.71 -33.56
C VAL A 292 -10.34 7.92 -34.69
N SER A 293 -9.01 7.84 -34.72
CA SER A 293 -8.30 7.06 -35.72
C SER A 293 -8.72 5.59 -35.70
N ALA A 294 -8.45 4.90 -36.81
CA ALA A 294 -8.25 3.46 -36.74
C ALA A 294 -7.19 3.14 -35.66
N PRO A 295 -7.32 2.03 -34.92
CA PRO A 295 -6.31 1.67 -33.93
C PRO A 295 -4.96 1.44 -34.61
N SER A 296 -3.88 1.71 -33.87
CA SER A 296 -2.55 1.26 -34.24
C SER A 296 -2.52 -0.24 -34.49
N ALA A 297 -1.48 -0.72 -35.16
CA ALA A 297 -1.10 -2.12 -35.02
C ALA A 297 -1.00 -2.47 -33.53
N ALA A 298 -1.55 -3.62 -33.14
CA ALA A 298 -1.56 -4.03 -31.75
C ALA A 298 -0.17 -4.52 -31.33
N VAL A 299 0.30 -4.12 -30.16
CA VAL A 299 1.50 -4.71 -29.54
C VAL A 299 1.06 -5.60 -28.39
N THR A 300 1.51 -6.85 -28.39
CA THR A 300 1.43 -7.71 -27.20
C THR A 300 2.72 -7.54 -26.40
N ALA A 301 2.58 -7.23 -25.12
CA ALA A 301 3.68 -7.11 -24.17
C ALA A 301 3.29 -7.82 -22.87
N ARG A 302 4.26 -8.39 -22.18
CA ARG A 302 4.03 -9.23 -21.00
C ARG A 302 4.67 -8.57 -19.77
N THR A 303 3.92 -8.49 -18.68
CA THR A 303 4.45 -8.06 -17.39
C THR A 303 5.51 -9.03 -16.88
N GLY A 304 6.46 -8.52 -16.11
CA GLY A 304 7.45 -9.33 -15.41
C GLY A 304 6.81 -10.17 -14.29
N ASP A 305 7.60 -11.07 -13.71
CA ASP A 305 7.21 -11.77 -12.50
C ASP A 305 7.27 -10.83 -11.29
N ILE A 306 6.56 -11.18 -10.22
CA ILE A 306 6.50 -10.36 -8.98
C ILE A 306 7.84 -10.27 -8.22
N VAL A 307 8.83 -11.06 -8.62
CA VAL A 307 10.21 -11.07 -8.11
C VAL A 307 11.21 -11.21 -9.26
N SER A 308 12.43 -10.74 -9.03
CA SER A 308 13.58 -11.19 -9.84
C SER A 308 14.03 -12.55 -9.31
N GLY A 309 14.15 -13.56 -10.19
CA GLY A 309 14.50 -14.93 -9.79
C GLY A 309 13.31 -15.70 -9.20
N TYR A 310 13.47 -16.31 -8.03
CA TYR A 310 12.44 -17.12 -7.38
C TYR A 310 11.91 -16.50 -6.10
N ALA A 311 10.62 -16.69 -5.84
CA ALA A 311 10.02 -16.26 -4.59
C ALA A 311 10.49 -17.16 -3.44
N LYS A 312 10.81 -16.52 -2.32
CA LYS A 312 11.20 -17.15 -1.06
C LYS A 312 10.32 -16.49 0.00
N VAL A 313 9.15 -17.08 0.22
CA VAL A 313 8.08 -16.54 1.07
C VAL A 313 8.09 -17.28 2.41
N GLY A 314 7.92 -16.57 3.52
CA GLY A 314 7.85 -17.19 4.85
C GLY A 314 6.76 -16.59 5.72
N TYR A 315 6.03 -17.44 6.44
CA TYR A 315 5.07 -16.99 7.45
C TYR A 315 5.75 -16.71 8.79
N PHE A 316 5.56 -15.50 9.33
CA PHE A 316 5.94 -15.12 10.69
C PHE A 316 4.69 -15.03 11.55
N VAL A 317 4.62 -15.81 12.63
CA VAL A 317 3.45 -15.82 13.52
C VAL A 317 3.54 -14.78 14.64
N GLN A 318 2.47 -14.02 14.80
CA GLN A 318 2.21 -13.00 15.84
C GLN A 318 2.60 -13.51 17.24
N TRP A 319 2.11 -14.69 17.61
CA TRP A 319 2.34 -15.33 18.91
C TRP A 319 3.75 -15.92 19.10
N GLY A 320 4.61 -15.89 18.08
CA GLY A 320 5.98 -16.43 18.13
C GLY A 320 6.85 -15.83 19.23
N ILE A 321 6.54 -14.61 19.65
CA ILE A 321 7.28 -13.85 20.67
C ILE A 321 7.03 -14.29 22.12
N TYR A 322 6.16 -15.28 22.34
CA TYR A 322 5.84 -15.85 23.65
C TYR A 322 6.53 -17.20 23.85
N GLY A 323 5.82 -18.32 23.91
CA GLY A 323 6.41 -19.63 24.23
C GLY A 323 7.52 -20.08 23.27
N ARG A 324 7.44 -19.69 22.00
CA ARG A 324 8.47 -19.97 20.98
C ARG A 324 9.74 -19.11 21.13
N GLN A 325 9.67 -17.97 21.83
CA GLN A 325 10.76 -16.96 21.95
C GLN A 325 11.38 -16.56 20.59
N TYR A 326 10.56 -16.54 19.53
CA TYR A 326 10.97 -16.20 18.17
C TYR A 326 10.46 -14.81 17.79
N PHE A 327 11.38 -13.86 17.68
CA PHE A 327 11.11 -12.46 17.39
C PHE A 327 11.45 -12.15 15.92
N VAL A 328 10.97 -11.03 15.38
CA VAL A 328 11.34 -10.58 14.01
C VAL A 328 12.86 -10.48 13.84
N LYS A 329 13.62 -10.21 14.93
CA LYS A 329 15.09 -10.25 14.95
C LYS A 329 15.69 -11.62 14.62
N ASN A 330 15.00 -12.72 14.89
CA ASN A 330 15.49 -14.05 14.55
C ASN A 330 15.57 -14.25 13.02
N LEU A 331 14.75 -13.54 12.23
CA LEU A 331 14.88 -13.50 10.76
C LEU A 331 16.18 -12.80 10.33
N GLU A 332 16.58 -11.73 11.02
CA GLU A 332 17.84 -11.02 10.79
C GLU A 332 19.04 -11.89 11.22
N THR A 333 19.04 -12.43 12.44
CA THR A 333 20.21 -13.12 13.01
C THR A 333 20.47 -14.51 12.43
N SER A 334 19.45 -15.19 11.89
CA SER A 334 19.62 -16.40 11.06
C SER A 334 20.03 -16.09 9.61
N GLY A 335 20.05 -14.81 9.22
CA GLY A 335 20.22 -14.36 7.84
C GLY A 335 19.03 -14.68 6.92
N ALA A 336 17.89 -15.13 7.46
CA ALA A 336 16.67 -15.40 6.69
C ALA A 336 16.14 -14.16 5.96
N ALA A 337 16.13 -13.00 6.62
CA ALA A 337 15.60 -11.75 6.06
C ALA A 337 16.28 -11.33 4.75
N SER A 338 17.57 -11.65 4.58
CA SER A 338 18.33 -11.38 3.35
C SER A 338 18.01 -12.32 2.18
N LYS A 339 17.36 -13.46 2.46
CA LYS A 339 17.03 -14.53 1.49
C LYS A 339 15.56 -14.51 1.08
N LEU A 340 14.69 -14.04 1.97
CA LEU A 340 13.26 -13.90 1.75
C LEU A 340 12.98 -12.78 0.73
N THR A 341 12.02 -13.02 -0.15
CA THR A 341 11.44 -11.97 -1.01
C THR A 341 10.16 -11.40 -0.38
N HIS A 342 9.40 -12.24 0.32
CA HIS A 342 8.18 -11.84 1.02
C HIS A 342 8.14 -12.45 2.43
N LEU A 343 7.56 -11.72 3.37
CA LEU A 343 7.17 -12.19 4.69
C LEU A 343 5.66 -12.01 4.86
N LEU A 344 4.98 -13.06 5.29
CA LEU A 344 3.54 -13.06 5.57
C LEU A 344 3.36 -13.00 7.08
N TYR A 345 2.71 -11.95 7.59
CA TYR A 345 2.44 -11.80 9.02
C TYR A 345 1.13 -12.51 9.37
N ALA A 346 1.23 -13.61 10.11
CA ALA A 346 0.13 -14.49 10.49
C ALA A 346 -0.27 -14.27 11.96
N PHE A 347 -1.53 -14.01 12.32
CA PHE A 347 -2.67 -13.73 11.47
C PHE A 347 -3.47 -12.57 12.07
N GLU A 348 -4.11 -11.79 11.21
CA GLU A 348 -5.12 -10.84 11.61
C GLU A 348 -6.52 -11.41 11.36
N ASN A 349 -7.48 -10.98 12.18
CA ASN A 349 -8.80 -11.59 12.25
C ASN A 349 -9.89 -10.68 11.65
N ILE A 350 -11.09 -11.24 11.49
CA ILE A 350 -12.32 -10.54 11.14
C ILE A 350 -13.11 -10.26 12.43
N ASP A 351 -13.62 -9.04 12.59
CA ASP A 351 -14.52 -8.67 13.68
C ASP A 351 -15.85 -9.45 13.54
N PRO A 352 -16.22 -10.31 14.52
CA PRO A 352 -17.39 -11.18 14.44
C PRO A 352 -18.74 -10.43 14.48
N VAL A 353 -18.74 -9.14 14.83
CA VAL A 353 -19.93 -8.29 14.94
C VAL A 353 -19.96 -7.28 13.81
N ASN A 354 -18.83 -6.60 13.57
CA ASN A 354 -18.74 -5.53 12.58
C ASN A 354 -18.44 -6.04 11.16
N LEU A 355 -17.94 -7.26 10.98
CA LEU A 355 -17.54 -7.80 9.67
C LEU A 355 -16.53 -6.88 8.96
N THR A 356 -15.51 -6.48 9.72
CA THR A 356 -14.39 -5.61 9.34
C THR A 356 -13.07 -6.25 9.77
N CYS A 357 -11.93 -5.83 9.23
CA CYS A 357 -10.64 -6.24 9.79
C CYS A 357 -10.53 -5.80 11.26
N LEU A 358 -10.08 -6.72 12.12
CA LEU A 358 -10.01 -6.54 13.57
C LEU A 358 -8.64 -5.97 13.98
N SER A 359 -8.61 -5.00 14.89
CA SER A 359 -7.37 -4.54 15.54
C SER A 359 -7.70 -3.94 16.91
N GLY A 360 -6.69 -3.82 17.79
CA GLY A 360 -6.86 -3.20 19.11
C GLY A 360 -7.50 -4.10 20.16
N VAL A 361 -7.52 -5.41 19.91
CA VAL A 361 -7.99 -6.43 20.84
C VAL A 361 -6.82 -7.28 21.31
N THR A 362 -6.93 -7.78 22.54
CA THR A 362 -6.07 -8.86 23.05
C THR A 362 -6.98 -9.92 23.64
N LYS A 363 -7.20 -11.00 22.87
CA LYS A 363 -7.99 -12.17 23.25
C LYS A 363 -7.36 -13.39 22.61
N GLY A 364 -6.87 -14.32 23.43
CA GLY A 364 -6.36 -15.61 22.97
C GLY A 364 -7.47 -16.54 22.49
N THR A 365 -7.07 -17.56 21.73
CA THR A 365 -7.92 -18.71 21.39
C THR A 365 -8.29 -19.54 22.62
N THR A 366 -9.33 -20.35 22.53
CA THR A 366 -9.68 -21.31 23.60
C THR A 366 -8.79 -22.56 23.52
N ALA A 367 -8.58 -23.22 24.67
CA ALA A 367 -7.69 -24.38 24.79
C ALA A 367 -8.22 -25.68 24.13
N ASN A 368 -9.47 -25.69 23.66
CA ASN A 368 -10.04 -26.80 22.91
C ASN A 368 -9.86 -26.53 21.40
N PRO A 369 -9.04 -27.30 20.67
CA PRO A 369 -8.83 -27.09 19.23
C PRO A 369 -10.08 -27.29 18.37
N GLN A 370 -11.14 -27.93 18.89
CA GLN A 370 -12.41 -28.15 18.19
C GLN A 370 -13.56 -27.25 18.67
N ASP A 371 -13.27 -26.20 19.46
CA ASP A 371 -14.30 -25.26 19.89
C ASP A 371 -14.83 -24.46 18.68
N PRO A 372 -16.14 -24.54 18.34
CA PRO A 372 -16.70 -23.83 17.19
C PRO A 372 -16.59 -22.30 17.22
N ASN A 373 -16.11 -21.73 18.32
CA ASN A 373 -15.92 -20.30 18.54
C ASN A 373 -14.47 -19.95 18.93
N GLN A 374 -13.51 -20.86 18.68
CA GLN A 374 -12.12 -20.73 19.13
C GLN A 374 -11.47 -19.39 18.72
N GLY A 375 -11.75 -18.92 17.49
CA GLY A 375 -11.24 -17.66 16.94
C GLY A 375 -12.11 -16.43 17.12
N ASP A 376 -13.31 -16.51 17.73
CA ASP A 376 -14.30 -15.43 17.69
C ASP A 376 -13.79 -14.14 18.36
N GLY A 377 -13.45 -13.12 17.57
CA GLY A 377 -12.88 -11.87 18.08
C GLY A 377 -11.52 -12.02 18.78
N ALA A 378 -10.79 -13.10 18.49
CA ALA A 378 -9.42 -13.31 18.94
C ALA A 378 -8.43 -12.44 18.14
N GLY A 379 -7.28 -12.13 18.75
CA GLY A 379 -6.22 -11.29 18.18
C GLY A 379 -5.31 -10.75 19.28
N ASP A 380 -4.15 -10.20 18.93
CA ASP A 380 -3.15 -9.80 19.92
C ASP A 380 -2.40 -8.49 19.59
N ALA A 381 -3.09 -7.37 19.83
CA ALA A 381 -2.52 -6.02 19.75
C ALA A 381 -1.30 -5.79 20.67
N GLU A 382 -1.11 -6.62 21.71
CA GLU A 382 0.09 -6.57 22.55
C GLU A 382 1.29 -7.09 21.78
N ALA A 383 1.19 -8.25 21.12
CA ALA A 383 2.23 -8.72 20.21
C ALA A 383 2.44 -7.82 18.99
N ASP A 384 1.35 -7.34 18.38
CA ASP A 384 1.41 -6.57 17.13
C ASP A 384 2.15 -5.24 17.32
N TYR A 385 1.69 -4.38 18.23
CA TYR A 385 2.18 -3.00 18.31
C TYR A 385 2.23 -2.35 19.69
N SER A 386 1.75 -2.99 20.76
CA SER A 386 1.79 -2.40 22.11
C SER A 386 2.99 -2.84 22.97
N ARG A 387 3.48 -4.08 22.85
CA ARG A 387 4.58 -4.57 23.70
C ARG A 387 5.92 -3.90 23.36
N PRO A 388 6.59 -3.20 24.30
CA PRO A 388 7.95 -2.71 24.07
C PRO A 388 8.95 -3.87 24.02
N PHE A 389 9.81 -3.89 23.00
CA PHE A 389 10.87 -4.90 22.85
C PHE A 389 12.20 -4.40 23.41
N ALA A 390 12.90 -5.24 24.16
CA ALA A 390 14.24 -4.92 24.64
C ALA A 390 15.26 -4.95 23.50
N ALA A 391 16.41 -4.29 23.66
CA ALA A 391 17.52 -4.29 22.68
C ALA A 391 17.95 -5.71 22.22
N ALA A 392 17.83 -6.70 23.12
CA ALA A 392 18.07 -8.10 22.80
C ALA A 392 17.07 -8.69 21.78
N GLN A 393 15.82 -8.21 21.76
CA GLN A 393 14.71 -8.62 20.90
C GLN A 393 14.55 -7.73 19.65
N SER A 394 15.04 -6.48 19.69
CA SER A 394 14.90 -5.54 18.57
C SER A 394 15.84 -5.81 17.39
N VAL A 395 15.34 -5.64 16.17
CA VAL A 395 16.04 -5.92 14.89
C VAL A 395 17.27 -5.04 14.68
N ASP A 396 17.20 -3.79 15.13
CA ASP A 396 18.28 -2.80 15.08
C ASP A 396 19.19 -2.82 16.32
N GLY A 397 18.87 -3.65 17.32
CA GLY A 397 19.56 -3.66 18.61
C GLY A 397 19.18 -2.50 19.52
N VAL A 398 18.18 -1.69 19.18
CA VAL A 398 17.72 -0.55 19.99
C VAL A 398 16.40 -0.93 20.69
N ALA A 399 16.38 -0.84 22.01
CA ALA A 399 15.16 -1.08 22.79
C ALA A 399 14.08 -0.06 22.42
N ASP A 400 12.84 -0.53 22.28
CA ASP A 400 11.67 0.33 22.18
C ASP A 400 11.37 0.91 23.57
N THR A 401 10.96 2.18 23.68
CA THR A 401 10.50 2.74 24.97
C THR A 401 9.02 2.43 25.21
N GLY A 402 8.43 2.97 26.29
CA GLY A 402 7.00 2.85 26.57
C GLY A 402 6.13 3.94 25.94
N TRP A 403 6.69 4.84 25.14
CA TRP A 403 6.05 6.10 24.72
C TRP A 403 5.81 6.23 23.22
N GLU A 404 6.46 5.39 22.39
CA GLU A 404 6.24 5.35 20.95
C GLU A 404 4.83 4.82 20.65
N SER A 405 4.14 5.43 19.69
CA SER A 405 2.84 4.93 19.22
C SER A 405 2.92 3.59 18.49
N LEU A 406 4.11 3.15 18.09
CA LEU A 406 4.33 1.86 17.44
C LEU A 406 5.48 1.10 18.13
N ARG A 407 5.17 -0.09 18.65
CA ARG A 407 6.12 -1.01 19.29
C ARG A 407 5.88 -2.42 18.71
N GLY A 408 6.12 -3.49 19.47
CA GLY A 408 5.76 -4.86 19.09
C GLY A 408 6.39 -5.35 17.78
N ASN A 409 5.81 -6.41 17.22
CA ASN A 409 6.21 -6.99 15.94
C ASN A 409 6.20 -5.97 14.80
N PHE A 410 5.20 -5.09 14.75
CA PHE A 410 5.03 -4.09 13.69
C PHE A 410 6.18 -3.07 13.64
N ASN A 411 6.64 -2.57 14.79
CA ASN A 411 7.84 -1.74 14.84
C ASN A 411 9.09 -2.51 14.37
N GLN A 412 9.22 -3.77 14.77
CA GLN A 412 10.35 -4.59 14.33
C GLN A 412 10.29 -4.92 12.83
N LEU A 413 9.11 -5.11 12.23
CA LEU A 413 8.93 -5.26 10.78
C LEU A 413 9.35 -3.98 10.04
N LYS A 414 9.00 -2.81 10.57
CA LYS A 414 9.45 -1.51 10.04
C LYS A 414 10.97 -1.37 10.09
N LYS A 415 11.59 -1.75 11.21
CA LYS A 415 13.06 -1.83 11.38
C LYS A 415 13.70 -2.86 10.42
N LEU A 416 13.04 -3.99 10.17
CA LEU A 416 13.52 -5.02 9.23
C LEU A 416 13.48 -4.55 7.78
N LYS A 417 12.38 -3.92 7.34
CA LYS A 417 12.28 -3.33 5.98
C LYS A 417 13.28 -2.18 5.77
N ALA A 418 13.65 -1.44 6.81
CA ALA A 418 14.70 -0.42 6.71
C ALA A 418 16.10 -1.02 6.42
N LYS A 419 16.37 -2.24 6.92
CA LYS A 419 17.59 -3.01 6.58
C LYS A 419 17.48 -3.73 5.23
N HIS A 420 16.29 -4.25 4.92
CA HIS A 420 16.01 -5.07 3.74
C HIS A 420 14.94 -4.40 2.86
N PRO A 421 15.24 -3.31 2.14
CA PRO A 421 14.24 -2.49 1.43
C PRO A 421 13.52 -3.21 0.27
N ASN A 422 14.05 -4.35 -0.17
CA ASN A 422 13.44 -5.21 -1.18
C ASN A 422 12.45 -6.24 -0.59
N LEU A 423 12.52 -6.52 0.72
CA LEU A 423 11.61 -7.44 1.40
C LEU A 423 10.20 -6.86 1.40
N LYS A 424 9.24 -7.62 0.87
CA LYS A 424 7.82 -7.30 0.97
C LYS A 424 7.24 -7.91 2.23
N VAL A 425 6.39 -7.16 2.93
CA VAL A 425 5.66 -7.68 4.10
C VAL A 425 4.17 -7.57 3.82
N LEU A 426 3.45 -8.67 3.90
CA LEU A 426 2.00 -8.71 3.69
C LEU A 426 1.33 -9.10 5.01
N VAL A 427 0.19 -8.51 5.29
CA VAL A 427 -0.69 -8.97 6.38
C VAL A 427 -1.47 -10.19 5.88
N SER A 428 -1.46 -11.29 6.62
CA SER A 428 -2.27 -12.47 6.29
C SER A 428 -3.53 -12.47 7.15
N LEU A 429 -4.69 -12.53 6.49
CA LEU A 429 -5.99 -12.53 7.12
C LEU A 429 -6.51 -13.97 7.18
N GLY A 430 -6.83 -14.46 8.37
CA GLY A 430 -7.42 -15.79 8.55
C GLY A 430 -6.45 -16.88 9.02
N GLY A 431 -6.26 -17.91 8.20
CA GLY A 431 -5.75 -19.22 8.61
C GLY A 431 -6.82 -20.02 9.36
N TRP A 432 -6.46 -21.24 9.74
CA TRP A 432 -7.34 -22.29 10.30
C TRP A 432 -8.43 -21.75 11.24
N THR A 433 -8.06 -21.07 12.33
CA THR A 433 -8.99 -20.65 13.39
C THR A 433 -9.68 -19.30 13.16
N TYR A 434 -9.16 -18.43 12.30
CA TYR A 434 -9.73 -17.08 12.06
C TYR A 434 -10.53 -17.00 10.75
N SER A 435 -10.63 -18.11 10.00
CA SER A 435 -11.35 -18.18 8.73
C SER A 435 -12.88 -18.09 8.84
N LYS A 436 -13.45 -18.21 10.05
CA LYS A 436 -14.89 -18.41 10.29
C LYS A 436 -15.82 -17.44 9.58
N TYR A 437 -15.49 -16.15 9.56
CA TYR A 437 -16.37 -15.09 9.06
C TYR A 437 -16.13 -14.71 7.59
N PHE A 438 -15.28 -15.44 6.86
CA PHE A 438 -15.03 -15.13 5.45
C PHE A 438 -16.27 -15.28 4.57
N SER A 439 -17.11 -16.30 4.80
CA SER A 439 -18.34 -16.48 4.04
C SER A 439 -19.30 -15.28 4.22
N ASP A 440 -19.40 -14.74 5.44
CA ASP A 440 -20.24 -13.56 5.75
C ASP A 440 -19.74 -12.27 5.07
N VAL A 441 -18.44 -11.97 5.18
CA VAL A 441 -17.86 -10.78 4.51
C VAL A 441 -17.90 -10.92 2.99
N ALA A 442 -17.84 -12.14 2.46
CA ALA A 442 -17.88 -12.41 1.03
C ALA A 442 -19.32 -12.39 0.45
N ALA A 443 -20.34 -12.69 1.28
CA ALA A 443 -21.71 -13.02 0.83
C ALA A 443 -22.40 -11.94 -0.04
N THR A 444 -22.18 -10.65 0.22
CA THR A 444 -22.90 -9.56 -0.46
C THR A 444 -21.96 -8.46 -0.94
N ASP A 445 -22.39 -7.69 -1.94
CA ASP A 445 -21.63 -6.53 -2.42
C ASP A 445 -21.34 -5.51 -1.31
N ALA A 446 -22.34 -5.25 -0.46
CA ALA A 446 -22.21 -4.33 0.66
C ALA A 446 -21.26 -4.84 1.77
N SER A 447 -21.32 -6.14 2.12
CA SER A 447 -20.40 -6.72 3.11
C SER A 447 -18.97 -6.75 2.59
N ARG A 448 -18.73 -7.14 1.33
CA ARG A 448 -17.40 -7.11 0.70
C ARG A 448 -16.80 -5.71 0.71
N LYS A 449 -17.55 -4.70 0.26
CA LYS A 449 -17.10 -3.30 0.24
C LYS A 449 -16.75 -2.77 1.63
N LYS A 450 -17.57 -3.10 2.64
CA LYS A 450 -17.33 -2.73 4.05
C LYS A 450 -16.04 -3.37 4.57
N PHE A 451 -15.92 -4.69 4.41
CA PHE A 451 -14.77 -5.47 4.88
C PHE A 451 -13.47 -5.00 4.22
N VAL A 452 -13.41 -5.01 2.88
CA VAL A 452 -12.22 -4.57 2.12
C VAL A 452 -11.81 -3.15 2.47
N SER A 453 -12.76 -2.22 2.56
CA SER A 453 -12.48 -0.81 2.93
C SER A 453 -11.85 -0.70 4.31
N SER A 454 -12.34 -1.48 5.29
CA SER A 454 -11.74 -1.53 6.62
C SER A 454 -10.32 -2.10 6.60
N CYS A 455 -10.06 -3.18 5.85
CA CYS A 455 -8.73 -3.79 5.77
C CYS A 455 -7.71 -2.88 5.06
N VAL A 456 -8.12 -2.15 4.02
CA VAL A 456 -7.28 -1.13 3.37
C VAL A 456 -6.98 0.03 4.33
N ASP A 457 -7.94 0.43 5.17
CA ASP A 457 -7.76 1.50 6.17
C ASP A 457 -6.84 1.08 7.32
N THR A 458 -7.11 -0.06 7.95
CA THR A 458 -6.34 -0.58 9.09
C THR A 458 -4.91 -0.94 8.68
N TRP A 459 -4.72 -1.73 7.61
CA TRP A 459 -3.42 -2.33 7.30
C TRP A 459 -2.59 -1.54 6.29
N LEU A 460 -3.20 -1.02 5.22
CA LEU A 460 -2.44 -0.33 4.16
C LEU A 460 -2.24 1.16 4.46
N LYS A 461 -3.28 1.86 4.94
CA LYS A 461 -3.12 3.23 5.49
C LYS A 461 -2.52 3.23 6.89
N GLY A 462 -2.58 2.10 7.61
CA GLY A 462 -1.97 1.94 8.93
C GLY A 462 -2.78 2.53 10.08
N ASN A 463 -4.10 2.69 9.92
CA ASN A 463 -5.03 3.19 10.94
C ASN A 463 -5.41 2.10 11.95
N ILE A 464 -4.43 1.59 12.67
CA ILE A 464 -4.62 0.59 13.73
C ILE A 464 -5.30 1.21 14.96
N ALA A 465 -6.22 0.48 15.58
CA ALA A 465 -6.95 0.98 16.75
C ALA A 465 -6.02 1.26 17.96
N PRO A 466 -6.30 2.27 18.80
CA PRO A 466 -5.48 2.51 19.99
C PRO A 466 -5.59 1.38 21.03
N TYR A 467 -4.45 0.85 21.48
CA TYR A 467 -4.35 -0.16 22.54
C TYR A 467 -3.03 0.02 23.31
N GLY A 468 -3.04 -0.14 24.64
CA GLY A 468 -1.81 -0.08 25.47
C GLY A 468 -1.00 1.23 25.38
N GLY A 469 -1.63 2.35 25.01
CA GLY A 469 -0.94 3.61 24.73
C GLY A 469 -0.16 3.64 23.40
N ALA A 470 -0.37 2.65 22.55
CA ALA A 470 0.09 2.57 21.16
C ALA A 470 -1.11 2.60 20.19
N GLY A 471 -0.83 2.62 18.89
CA GLY A 471 -1.83 2.70 17.81
C GLY A 471 -2.28 4.13 17.49
N GLY A 472 -3.28 4.24 16.61
CA GLY A 472 -3.83 5.49 16.08
C GLY A 472 -3.58 5.70 14.57
N PRO A 473 -4.18 6.74 13.96
CA PRO A 473 -4.14 6.97 12.51
C PRO A 473 -2.73 7.03 11.92
N GLY A 474 -2.49 6.32 10.82
CA GLY A 474 -1.21 6.28 10.09
C GLY A 474 -0.05 5.61 10.82
N THR A 475 -0.25 5.08 12.03
CA THR A 475 0.84 4.58 12.89
C THR A 475 1.57 3.36 12.29
N ALA A 476 0.82 2.45 11.67
CA ALA A 476 1.36 1.27 10.98
C ALA A 476 1.66 1.51 9.48
N ALA A 477 1.57 2.76 8.99
CA ALA A 477 1.69 3.06 7.57
C ALA A 477 3.06 2.64 6.99
N GLY A 478 3.03 1.99 5.82
CA GLY A 478 4.24 1.56 5.10
C GLY A 478 4.87 0.25 5.59
N ILE A 479 4.33 -0.38 6.64
CA ILE A 479 4.72 -1.74 7.06
C ILE A 479 4.28 -2.74 5.99
N PHE A 480 3.00 -2.76 5.65
CA PHE A 480 2.44 -3.72 4.70
C PHE A 480 2.50 -3.22 3.26
N ASP A 481 2.97 -4.08 2.36
CA ASP A 481 3.02 -3.89 0.90
C ASP A 481 1.87 -4.62 0.19
N GLY A 482 0.96 -5.24 0.94
CA GLY A 482 -0.16 -6.01 0.41
C GLY A 482 -0.94 -6.76 1.48
N ILE A 483 -1.88 -7.59 1.02
CA ILE A 483 -2.77 -8.43 1.83
C ILE A 483 -2.67 -9.86 1.29
N ASP A 484 -2.65 -10.84 2.17
CA ASP A 484 -2.78 -12.26 1.89
C ASP A 484 -4.11 -12.76 2.48
N VAL A 485 -4.88 -13.51 1.69
CA VAL A 485 -6.18 -14.06 2.08
C VAL A 485 -6.02 -15.55 2.34
N ASP A 486 -6.10 -15.93 3.61
CA ASP A 486 -5.96 -17.31 4.06
C ASP A 486 -7.33 -17.80 4.57
N TRP A 487 -8.20 -18.23 3.63
CA TRP A 487 -9.55 -18.72 3.93
C TRP A 487 -9.60 -20.24 3.84
N GLU A 488 -9.72 -20.89 5.00
CA GLU A 488 -9.81 -22.34 5.17
C GLU A 488 -11.23 -22.79 5.61
N TRP A 489 -12.13 -23.24 4.72
CA TRP A 489 -12.03 -23.31 3.26
C TRP A 489 -13.34 -22.82 2.60
N PRO A 490 -13.28 -22.02 1.51
CA PRO A 490 -14.46 -21.58 0.79
C PRO A 490 -15.27 -22.76 0.23
N GLY A 491 -16.57 -22.80 0.54
CA GLY A 491 -17.50 -23.76 -0.05
C GLY A 491 -17.31 -25.21 0.40
N SER A 492 -16.59 -25.45 1.50
CA SER A 492 -16.51 -26.75 2.17
C SER A 492 -16.76 -26.61 3.67
N ALA A 493 -17.26 -27.69 4.28
CA ALA A 493 -17.36 -27.82 5.73
C ALA A 493 -16.05 -28.28 6.39
N ASP A 494 -15.03 -28.66 5.59
CA ASP A 494 -13.77 -29.26 6.06
C ASP A 494 -12.75 -28.24 6.62
N GLY A 495 -13.19 -27.05 7.00
CA GLY A 495 -12.37 -26.08 7.73
C GLY A 495 -12.33 -26.39 9.24
N HIS A 496 -11.83 -25.45 10.03
CA HIS A 496 -11.97 -25.49 11.49
C HIS A 496 -13.46 -25.56 11.89
N PRO A 497 -13.84 -26.34 12.93
CA PRO A 497 -15.23 -26.46 13.34
C PRO A 497 -15.88 -25.10 13.60
N GLY A 498 -17.13 -24.94 13.16
CA GLY A 498 -17.85 -23.68 13.30
C GLY A 498 -17.52 -22.62 12.25
N ASN A 499 -16.55 -22.84 11.35
CA ASN A 499 -16.35 -21.97 10.20
C ASN A 499 -17.63 -21.88 9.35
N HIS A 500 -18.06 -20.66 9.02
CA HIS A 500 -19.21 -20.47 8.14
C HIS A 500 -18.80 -20.71 6.70
N TRP A 501 -19.65 -21.42 5.95
CA TRP A 501 -19.44 -21.73 4.55
C TRP A 501 -20.76 -21.74 3.79
N SER A 502 -20.67 -21.57 2.46
CA SER A 502 -21.80 -21.57 1.54
C SER A 502 -21.43 -22.23 0.22
N PRO A 503 -22.33 -22.99 -0.44
CA PRO A 503 -22.13 -23.41 -1.82
C PRO A 503 -21.86 -22.25 -2.81
N ASN A 504 -22.21 -21.01 -2.43
CA ASN A 504 -21.93 -19.80 -3.21
C ASN A 504 -20.51 -19.23 -3.01
N ASP A 505 -19.74 -19.74 -2.05
CA ASP A 505 -18.44 -19.16 -1.66
C ASP A 505 -17.47 -19.03 -2.82
N LYS A 506 -17.48 -19.94 -3.80
CA LYS A 506 -16.64 -19.81 -5.00
C LYS A 506 -16.88 -18.51 -5.77
N ALA A 507 -18.15 -18.15 -5.96
CA ALA A 507 -18.51 -16.90 -6.61
C ALA A 507 -18.23 -15.69 -5.69
N ASN A 508 -18.52 -15.83 -4.40
CA ASN A 508 -18.34 -14.78 -3.41
C ASN A 508 -16.86 -14.44 -3.17
N LEU A 509 -15.97 -15.43 -3.06
CA LEU A 509 -14.52 -15.27 -3.00
C LEU A 509 -13.98 -14.60 -4.26
N THR A 510 -14.42 -15.05 -5.44
CA THR A 510 -14.02 -14.42 -6.71
C THR A 510 -14.40 -12.93 -6.72
N ALA A 511 -15.59 -12.58 -6.21
CA ALA A 511 -16.01 -11.19 -6.07
C ALA A 511 -15.29 -10.43 -4.94
N LEU A 512 -14.88 -11.11 -3.85
CA LEU A 512 -14.11 -10.52 -2.76
C LEU A 512 -12.69 -10.17 -3.19
N LEU A 513 -12.02 -11.05 -3.94
CA LEU A 513 -10.71 -10.79 -4.52
C LEU A 513 -10.76 -9.66 -5.56
N ALA A 514 -11.84 -9.58 -6.34
CA ALA A 514 -12.09 -8.45 -7.25
C ALA A 514 -12.26 -7.12 -6.50
N GLU A 515 -12.97 -7.12 -5.37
CA GLU A 515 -13.17 -5.93 -4.53
C GLU A 515 -11.86 -5.51 -3.85
N PHE A 516 -11.09 -6.44 -3.29
CA PHE A 516 -9.73 -6.19 -2.78
C PHE A 516 -8.86 -5.54 -3.85
N ARG A 517 -8.74 -6.16 -5.03
CA ARG A 517 -7.93 -5.62 -6.13
C ARG A 517 -8.36 -4.20 -6.51
N THR A 518 -9.67 -3.95 -6.59
CA THR A 518 -10.25 -2.65 -6.95
C THR A 518 -9.88 -1.56 -5.93
N GLN A 519 -10.10 -1.80 -4.64
CA GLN A 519 -9.81 -0.79 -3.61
C GLN A 519 -8.29 -0.63 -3.37
N MET A 520 -7.52 -1.70 -3.48
CA MET A 520 -6.06 -1.67 -3.35
C MET A 520 -5.38 -0.97 -4.52
N ASP A 521 -5.90 -1.08 -5.76
CA ASP A 521 -5.41 -0.28 -6.89
C ASP A 521 -5.84 1.19 -6.80
N ALA A 522 -7.04 1.47 -6.30
CA ALA A 522 -7.48 2.85 -6.03
C ALA A 522 -6.60 3.55 -4.98
N TYR A 523 -6.24 2.86 -3.88
CA TYR A 523 -5.28 3.37 -2.89
C TYR A 523 -3.83 3.37 -3.41
N GLY A 524 -3.49 2.39 -4.25
CA GLY A 524 -2.20 2.35 -4.94
C GLY A 524 -1.94 3.59 -5.79
N ALA A 525 -2.97 4.04 -6.54
CA ALA A 525 -2.91 5.25 -7.35
C ALA A 525 -2.64 6.53 -6.53
N THR A 526 -3.10 6.62 -5.27
CA THR A 526 -2.82 7.79 -4.41
C THR A 526 -1.42 7.77 -3.79
N THR A 527 -0.77 6.60 -3.76
CA THR A 527 0.55 6.38 -3.13
C THR A 527 1.68 6.11 -4.12
N GLY A 528 1.38 5.99 -5.41
CA GLY A 528 2.34 5.60 -6.44
C GLY A 528 2.84 4.16 -6.32
N LYS A 529 2.09 3.29 -5.65
CA LYS A 529 2.46 1.88 -5.37
C LYS A 529 1.43 0.93 -5.96
N ARG A 530 1.84 -0.29 -6.30
CA ARG A 530 0.93 -1.44 -6.45
C ARG A 530 1.03 -2.29 -5.19
N TYR A 531 -0.06 -2.37 -4.43
CA TYR A 531 -0.16 -3.30 -3.31
C TYR A 531 -0.45 -4.72 -3.83
N GLN A 532 0.23 -5.71 -3.28
CA GLN A 532 0.13 -7.12 -3.70
C GLN A 532 -1.07 -7.80 -3.05
N LEU A 533 -1.78 -8.66 -3.77
CA LEU A 533 -2.84 -9.51 -3.23
C LEU A 533 -2.46 -10.98 -3.39
N HIS A 534 -2.17 -11.65 -2.28
CA HIS A 534 -1.85 -13.07 -2.23
C HIS A 534 -3.02 -13.88 -1.64
N ALA A 535 -2.97 -15.20 -1.74
CA ALA A 535 -3.82 -16.08 -0.98
C ALA A 535 -3.11 -17.40 -0.64
N PHE A 536 -3.41 -17.99 0.52
CA PHE A 536 -3.14 -19.40 0.78
C PHE A 536 -4.23 -20.24 0.11
N THR A 537 -3.85 -21.33 -0.56
CA THR A 537 -4.78 -22.11 -1.40
C THR A 537 -4.57 -23.62 -1.21
N PRO A 538 -5.67 -24.42 -1.17
CA PRO A 538 -5.63 -25.79 -0.66
C PRO A 538 -4.85 -26.75 -1.55
N ALA A 539 -4.28 -27.79 -0.93
CA ALA A 539 -3.65 -28.90 -1.63
C ALA A 539 -4.67 -29.81 -2.33
N ASP A 540 -5.86 -29.93 -1.75
CA ASP A 540 -6.90 -30.87 -2.15
C ASP A 540 -7.65 -30.38 -3.42
N PRO A 541 -7.59 -31.11 -4.55
CA PRO A 541 -8.31 -30.75 -5.76
C PRO A 541 -9.83 -30.64 -5.58
N ALA A 542 -10.43 -31.34 -4.61
CA ALA A 542 -11.85 -31.21 -4.29
C ALA A 542 -12.17 -29.85 -3.64
N LYS A 543 -11.30 -29.34 -2.75
CA LYS A 543 -11.42 -28.01 -2.14
C LYS A 543 -11.13 -26.89 -3.14
N VAL A 544 -10.18 -27.09 -4.05
CA VAL A 544 -10.00 -26.20 -5.22
C VAL A 544 -11.30 -26.17 -6.03
N ALA A 545 -11.85 -27.34 -6.36
CA ALA A 545 -13.08 -27.47 -7.14
C ALA A 545 -14.35 -27.01 -6.42
N SER A 546 -14.40 -26.95 -5.09
CA SER A 546 -15.55 -26.40 -4.34
C SER A 546 -15.48 -24.88 -4.21
N GLY A 547 -14.29 -24.34 -3.91
CA GLY A 547 -14.13 -22.98 -3.41
C GLY A 547 -13.44 -21.98 -4.33
N TRP A 548 -12.69 -22.43 -5.34
CA TRP A 548 -11.81 -21.54 -6.11
C TRP A 548 -12.17 -21.55 -7.60
N ASP A 549 -12.61 -20.41 -8.14
CA ASP A 549 -12.75 -20.25 -9.59
C ASP A 549 -11.38 -19.93 -10.20
N VAL A 550 -10.57 -20.97 -10.35
CA VAL A 550 -9.18 -20.89 -10.84
C VAL A 550 -9.06 -20.13 -12.17
N SER A 551 -10.10 -20.18 -13.00
CA SER A 551 -10.17 -19.45 -14.28
C SER A 551 -10.29 -17.92 -14.14
N LYS A 552 -10.68 -17.42 -12.94
CA LYS A 552 -10.95 -16.01 -12.68
C LYS A 552 -10.07 -15.38 -11.59
N ILE A 553 -9.69 -16.12 -10.54
CA ILE A 553 -8.99 -15.55 -9.37
C ILE A 553 -7.65 -14.86 -9.73
N PHE A 554 -6.90 -15.37 -10.73
CA PHE A 554 -5.61 -14.80 -11.15
C PHE A 554 -5.72 -13.49 -11.97
N ASN A 555 -6.95 -13.03 -12.27
CA ASN A 555 -7.19 -11.65 -12.70
C ASN A 555 -7.00 -10.64 -11.56
N TYR A 556 -7.03 -11.10 -10.30
CA TYR A 556 -7.03 -10.28 -9.09
C TYR A 556 -5.86 -10.61 -8.17
N LEU A 557 -5.61 -11.90 -7.93
CA LEU A 557 -4.44 -12.39 -7.21
C LEU A 557 -3.17 -12.11 -8.00
N ASP A 558 -2.13 -11.70 -7.29
CA ASP A 558 -0.76 -11.64 -7.80
C ASP A 558 -0.06 -13.00 -7.63
N VAL A 559 -0.25 -13.69 -6.49
CA VAL A 559 0.32 -15.02 -6.16
C VAL A 559 -0.71 -15.92 -5.46
N ALA A 560 -0.67 -17.22 -5.71
CA ALA A 560 -1.27 -18.25 -4.85
C ALA A 560 -0.16 -19.06 -4.15
N ASN A 561 -0.22 -19.10 -2.82
CA ASN A 561 0.63 -19.92 -1.97
C ASN A 561 -0.02 -21.29 -1.82
N VAL A 562 0.34 -22.24 -2.67
CA VAL A 562 -0.29 -23.57 -2.70
C VAL A 562 0.24 -24.40 -1.52
N GLN A 563 -0.66 -24.90 -0.69
CA GLN A 563 -0.36 -25.85 0.38
C GLN A 563 0.38 -27.07 -0.18
N GLY A 564 1.59 -27.32 0.33
CA GLY A 564 2.47 -28.44 -0.06
C GLY A 564 2.83 -29.35 1.11
N TYR A 565 1.99 -29.31 2.14
CA TYR A 565 2.13 -29.94 3.44
C TYR A 565 0.73 -30.25 4.01
N ASP A 566 0.64 -30.84 5.20
CA ASP A 566 -0.61 -31.26 5.85
C ASP A 566 -1.45 -32.24 5.02
N PHE A 567 -0.77 -33.14 4.31
CA PHE A 567 -1.42 -34.24 3.58
C PHE A 567 -1.91 -35.36 4.52
N HIS A 568 -1.14 -35.64 5.57
CA HIS A 568 -1.43 -36.62 6.62
C HIS A 568 -0.95 -36.09 7.97
N GLY A 569 -1.66 -36.40 9.05
CA GLY A 569 -1.33 -35.84 10.36
C GLY A 569 -2.20 -36.32 11.52
N ALA A 570 -1.59 -36.47 12.69
CA ALA A 570 -2.35 -36.55 13.93
C ALA A 570 -2.78 -35.14 14.37
N GLY A 571 -4.09 -34.90 14.55
CA GLY A 571 -4.59 -33.69 15.24
C GLY A 571 -4.16 -33.69 16.71
N SER A 572 -4.00 -32.51 17.34
CA SER A 572 -3.47 -32.44 18.72
C SER A 572 -4.40 -33.04 19.80
N ASP A 573 -5.67 -33.18 19.46
CA ASP A 573 -6.72 -33.87 20.20
C ASP A 573 -7.04 -35.27 19.67
N ASN A 574 -6.26 -35.77 18.69
CA ASN A 574 -6.51 -36.99 17.91
C ASN A 574 -7.74 -36.94 16.97
N SER A 575 -8.24 -35.76 16.60
CA SER A 575 -9.36 -35.61 15.65
C SER A 575 -9.07 -36.09 14.23
N TRP A 576 -7.84 -35.92 13.77
CA TRP A 576 -7.38 -36.28 12.42
C TRP A 576 -6.36 -37.42 12.50
N GLU A 577 -6.55 -38.45 11.68
CA GLU A 577 -5.67 -39.62 11.44
C GLU A 577 -4.80 -40.14 12.61
N PRO A 578 -5.31 -40.30 13.84
CA PRO A 578 -4.47 -40.60 15.00
C PRO A 578 -3.90 -42.03 15.00
N ASN A 579 -4.53 -42.94 14.27
CA ASN A 579 -4.30 -44.39 14.37
C ASN A 579 -3.33 -44.93 13.31
N ARG A 580 -2.83 -44.09 12.39
CA ARG A 580 -1.88 -44.50 11.34
C ARG A 580 -1.04 -43.32 10.85
N THR A 581 0.26 -43.54 10.72
CA THR A 581 1.22 -42.58 10.14
C THR A 581 1.01 -42.37 8.64
N GLY A 582 1.35 -41.18 8.14
CA GLY A 582 1.48 -40.94 6.70
C GLY A 582 2.36 -39.73 6.42
N HIS A 583 2.90 -39.62 5.20
CA HIS A 583 3.79 -38.52 4.81
C HIS A 583 3.03 -37.18 4.74
N GLN A 584 3.50 -36.14 5.45
CA GLN A 584 2.73 -34.89 5.50
C GLN A 584 2.91 -34.03 4.24
N GLY A 585 3.93 -34.28 3.43
CA GLY A 585 4.45 -33.34 2.45
C GLY A 585 5.35 -34.00 1.40
N ASN A 586 5.04 -35.22 0.98
CA ASN A 586 5.69 -35.92 -0.14
C ASN A 586 5.55 -35.14 -1.47
N LEU A 587 6.56 -35.22 -2.34
CA LEU A 587 6.50 -34.60 -3.66
C LEU A 587 5.55 -35.34 -4.61
N TYR A 588 5.65 -36.65 -4.64
CA TYR A 588 4.86 -37.57 -5.45
C TYR A 588 3.98 -38.43 -4.55
N ALA A 589 2.83 -38.88 -5.06
CA ALA A 589 1.99 -39.82 -4.33
C ALA A 589 2.76 -41.13 -4.10
N ASP A 590 2.68 -41.65 -2.87
CA ASP A 590 3.27 -42.92 -2.50
C ASP A 590 2.37 -44.08 -2.97
N ALA A 591 2.96 -45.15 -3.49
CA ALA A 591 2.22 -46.34 -3.92
C ALA A 591 1.85 -47.27 -2.74
N ASP A 592 2.50 -47.08 -1.59
CA ASP A 592 2.22 -47.82 -0.35
C ASP A 592 1.20 -47.12 0.57
N ASP A 593 0.74 -45.91 0.21
CA ASP A 593 -0.28 -45.15 0.94
C ASP A 593 -1.61 -45.93 1.02
N PRO A 594 -2.06 -46.33 2.23
CA PRO A 594 -3.25 -47.14 2.45
C PRO A 594 -4.50 -46.30 2.76
N TYR A 595 -4.48 -44.98 2.59
CA TYR A 595 -5.65 -44.12 2.67
C TYR A 595 -6.45 -44.12 1.35
N ASN A 596 -7.70 -43.65 1.38
CA ASN A 596 -8.58 -43.62 0.19
C ASN A 596 -8.34 -42.40 -0.72
N PHE A 597 -7.41 -41.53 -0.33
CA PHE A 597 -7.00 -40.32 -1.03
C PHE A 597 -5.48 -40.26 -0.97
N HIS A 598 -4.85 -39.80 -2.06
CA HIS A 598 -3.40 -39.81 -2.20
C HIS A 598 -2.92 -38.39 -2.53
N PHE A 599 -2.57 -37.64 -1.50
CA PHE A 599 -2.09 -36.26 -1.65
C PHE A 599 -0.58 -36.22 -1.95
N SER A 600 -0.16 -35.18 -2.67
CA SER A 600 1.24 -34.93 -3.00
C SER A 600 1.41 -33.48 -3.47
N ALA A 601 2.62 -32.92 -3.35
CA ALA A 601 2.89 -31.57 -3.84
C ALA A 601 2.71 -31.46 -5.37
N GLU A 602 2.98 -32.53 -6.12
CA GLU A 602 2.72 -32.57 -7.56
C GLU A 602 1.22 -32.53 -7.86
N SER A 603 0.38 -33.34 -7.20
CA SER A 603 -1.07 -33.33 -7.42
C SER A 603 -1.71 -31.99 -7.01
N ALA A 604 -1.25 -31.38 -5.91
CA ALA A 604 -1.67 -30.05 -5.47
C ALA A 604 -1.38 -28.97 -6.53
N ILE A 605 -0.14 -28.86 -7.01
CA ILE A 605 0.23 -27.90 -8.06
C ILE A 605 -0.52 -28.19 -9.37
N ASN A 606 -0.68 -29.48 -9.72
CA ASN A 606 -1.35 -29.88 -10.96
C ASN A 606 -2.83 -29.46 -10.99
N ALA A 607 -3.51 -29.35 -9.84
CA ALA A 607 -4.88 -28.82 -9.78
C ALA A 607 -5.00 -27.40 -10.38
N TYR A 608 -3.94 -26.59 -10.27
CA TYR A 608 -3.85 -25.24 -10.83
C TYR A 608 -3.29 -25.24 -12.25
N THR A 609 -2.15 -25.91 -12.50
CA THR A 609 -1.52 -25.86 -13.83
C THR A 609 -2.35 -26.56 -14.90
N ASN A 610 -3.10 -27.61 -14.56
CA ASN A 610 -4.01 -28.28 -15.50
C ASN A 610 -5.25 -27.42 -15.83
N ALA A 611 -5.60 -26.47 -14.96
CA ALA A 611 -6.62 -25.45 -15.21
C ALA A 611 -6.08 -24.25 -16.03
N GLY A 612 -4.83 -24.30 -16.49
CA GLY A 612 -4.21 -23.26 -17.33
C GLY A 612 -3.57 -22.10 -16.54
N VAL A 613 -3.39 -22.24 -15.22
CA VAL A 613 -2.67 -21.23 -14.43
C VAL A 613 -1.20 -21.22 -14.83
N ASP A 614 -0.68 -20.00 -15.04
CA ASP A 614 0.75 -19.78 -15.27
C ASP A 614 1.56 -20.21 -14.03
N PRO A 615 2.50 -21.16 -14.14
CA PRO A 615 3.34 -21.61 -13.02
C PRO A 615 4.04 -20.46 -12.28
N ARG A 616 4.35 -19.34 -12.94
CA ARG A 616 4.95 -18.15 -12.32
C ARG A 616 3.99 -17.34 -11.44
N ARG A 617 2.77 -17.82 -11.20
CA ARG A 617 1.83 -17.32 -10.18
C ARG A 617 1.71 -18.21 -8.95
N LEU A 618 2.36 -19.38 -8.94
CA LEU A 618 2.22 -20.42 -7.92
C LEU A 618 3.51 -20.58 -7.13
N THR A 619 3.44 -20.48 -5.80
CA THR A 619 4.52 -21.00 -4.94
C THR A 619 4.14 -22.34 -4.33
N LEU A 620 5.11 -23.22 -4.14
CA LEU A 620 4.94 -24.47 -3.41
C LEU A 620 5.19 -24.27 -1.91
N GLY A 621 4.22 -24.64 -1.07
CA GLY A 621 4.37 -24.70 0.38
C GLY A 621 5.36 -25.78 0.84
N LEU A 622 6.17 -25.45 1.85
CA LEU A 622 7.10 -26.35 2.53
C LEU A 622 6.87 -26.31 4.04
N ALA A 623 6.94 -27.47 4.69
CA ALA A 623 6.74 -27.59 6.13
C ALA A 623 8.05 -27.37 6.89
N PHE A 624 8.19 -26.24 7.58
CA PHE A 624 9.30 -25.99 8.51
C PHE A 624 9.03 -26.62 9.90
N TYR A 625 8.22 -27.67 9.94
CA TYR A 625 7.79 -28.45 11.09
C TYR A 625 7.58 -29.90 10.68
N GLY A 626 7.55 -30.81 11.65
CA GLY A 626 7.14 -32.19 11.46
C GLY A 626 5.74 -32.46 11.99
N ARG A 627 5.05 -33.43 11.37
CA ARG A 627 3.86 -34.08 11.93
C ARG A 627 4.22 -35.45 12.49
N GLY A 628 3.61 -35.84 13.61
CA GLY A 628 4.10 -36.98 14.39
C GLY A 628 3.06 -37.80 15.13
N TRP A 629 3.36 -39.09 15.26
CA TRP A 629 2.55 -40.10 15.94
C TRP A 629 3.38 -40.85 16.98
N GLN A 630 2.72 -41.45 17.98
CA GLN A 630 3.32 -42.28 19.02
C GLN A 630 2.69 -43.68 19.09
N GLY A 631 3.38 -44.62 19.74
CA GLY A 631 2.96 -46.01 19.79
C GLY A 631 3.08 -46.71 18.42
N VAL A 632 3.99 -46.24 17.57
CA VAL A 632 4.05 -46.62 16.15
C VAL A 632 4.70 -47.99 15.97
N ALA A 633 3.95 -48.92 15.39
CA ALA A 633 4.45 -50.25 15.05
C ALA A 633 5.50 -50.18 13.93
N ASP A 634 6.53 -51.03 13.98
CA ASP A 634 7.61 -51.02 12.97
C ASP A 634 7.14 -51.47 11.57
N GLY A 635 6.33 -52.52 11.53
CA GLY A 635 5.72 -53.07 10.31
C GLY A 635 6.69 -53.60 9.25
N GLY A 636 8.00 -53.68 9.53
CA GLY A 636 9.04 -53.94 8.54
C GLY A 636 9.35 -52.74 7.64
N LYS A 637 8.78 -51.56 7.92
CA LYS A 637 8.95 -50.32 7.15
C LYS A 637 9.39 -49.13 8.02
N SER A 638 10.03 -49.38 9.17
CA SER A 638 10.46 -48.32 10.09
C SER A 638 9.33 -47.33 10.45
N GLY A 639 8.13 -47.86 10.68
CA GLY A 639 6.95 -47.07 11.05
C GLY A 639 6.18 -46.39 9.90
N GLU A 640 6.67 -46.44 8.66
CA GLU A 640 6.00 -45.84 7.50
C GLU A 640 4.67 -46.56 7.15
N TRP A 641 3.59 -45.79 7.03
CA TRP A 641 2.19 -46.25 6.83
C TRP A 641 1.66 -47.22 7.91
N GLN A 642 2.30 -47.31 9.08
CA GLN A 642 1.97 -48.26 10.13
C GLN A 642 0.95 -47.74 11.16
N SER A 643 0.41 -48.68 11.95
CA SER A 643 -0.51 -48.36 13.04
C SER A 643 0.16 -47.55 14.14
N ALA A 644 -0.55 -46.53 14.62
CA ALA A 644 -0.18 -45.67 15.74
C ALA A 644 -1.26 -45.67 16.82
N THR A 645 -0.98 -45.06 17.98
CA THR A 645 -1.93 -44.94 19.10
C THR A 645 -2.30 -43.48 19.42
N GLY A 646 -2.01 -42.55 18.51
CA GLY A 646 -2.30 -41.12 18.66
C GLY A 646 -1.12 -40.20 18.32
N ALA A 647 -1.37 -38.91 18.49
CA ALA A 647 -0.42 -37.82 18.27
C ALA A 647 0.84 -37.92 19.15
N ALA A 648 2.01 -37.65 18.58
CA ALA A 648 3.26 -37.53 19.35
C ALA A 648 3.29 -36.23 20.18
N PRO A 649 4.03 -36.16 21.30
CA PRO A 649 4.12 -34.94 22.10
C PRO A 649 4.72 -33.75 21.31
N GLY A 650 3.96 -32.66 21.21
CA GLY A 650 4.36 -31.41 20.58
C GLY A 650 5.31 -30.56 21.44
N GLN A 651 5.67 -29.37 20.96
CA GLN A 651 6.43 -28.41 21.78
C GLN A 651 5.59 -27.90 22.98
N PHE A 652 4.29 -27.69 22.73
CA PHE A 652 3.26 -27.42 23.75
C PHE A 652 2.21 -28.53 23.71
N ALA A 653 1.36 -28.65 24.74
CA ALA A 653 0.38 -29.73 24.81
C ALA A 653 -0.72 -29.58 23.74
N GLU A 654 -1.09 -28.33 23.48
CA GLU A 654 -2.04 -27.88 22.46
C GLU A 654 -1.55 -28.15 21.03
N GLU A 655 -0.25 -28.41 20.88
CA GLU A 655 0.46 -28.70 19.62
C GLU A 655 0.88 -30.17 19.50
N ALA A 656 0.28 -31.09 20.27
CA ALA A 656 0.50 -32.51 20.03
C ALA A 656 0.30 -32.87 18.54
N GLY A 657 1.13 -33.76 18.03
CA GLY A 657 1.15 -34.13 16.62
C GLY A 657 1.89 -33.15 15.70
N THR A 658 2.36 -31.99 16.18
CA THR A 658 3.20 -31.06 15.42
C THR A 658 4.41 -30.54 16.21
N ARG A 659 5.53 -30.25 15.55
CA ARG A 659 6.73 -29.66 16.16
C ARG A 659 7.62 -28.98 15.12
N GLY A 660 8.00 -27.71 15.34
CA GLY A 660 8.93 -26.99 14.46
C GLY A 660 10.24 -27.74 14.23
N TYR A 661 10.77 -27.75 13.00
CA TYR A 661 11.83 -28.65 12.55
C TYR A 661 13.09 -28.60 13.43
N ALA A 662 13.60 -27.41 13.73
CA ALA A 662 14.79 -27.23 14.56
C ALA A 662 14.56 -27.74 16.00
N ASN A 663 13.33 -27.63 16.52
CA ASN A 663 12.96 -28.16 17.83
C ASN A 663 12.78 -29.69 17.78
N LEU A 664 12.22 -30.23 16.70
CA LEU A 664 12.06 -31.67 16.45
C LEU A 664 13.39 -32.40 16.45
N VAL A 665 14.33 -31.95 15.61
CA VAL A 665 15.67 -32.54 15.49
C VAL A 665 16.45 -32.47 16.81
N ALA A 666 16.22 -31.44 17.63
CA ALA A 666 16.85 -31.29 18.94
C ALA A 666 16.19 -32.09 20.08
N SER A 667 14.90 -32.43 19.98
CA SER A 667 14.09 -32.89 21.12
C SER A 667 13.62 -34.35 21.05
N VAL A 668 13.78 -35.02 19.90
CA VAL A 668 13.37 -36.43 19.73
C VAL A 668 14.61 -37.33 19.61
N PRO A 669 15.19 -37.77 20.74
CA PRO A 669 16.40 -38.60 20.73
C PRO A 669 16.13 -39.96 20.11
N GLY A 670 17.10 -40.48 19.36
CA GLY A 670 16.98 -41.77 18.68
C GLY A 670 16.15 -41.76 17.39
N CYS A 671 15.69 -40.59 16.92
CA CYS A 671 15.00 -40.50 15.63
C CYS A 671 15.98 -40.78 14.48
N THR A 672 15.92 -41.97 13.91
CA THR A 672 16.68 -42.36 12.72
C THR A 672 15.98 -41.78 11.51
N VAL A 673 16.67 -41.00 10.68
CA VAL A 673 16.08 -40.37 9.49
C VAL A 673 16.01 -41.38 8.35
N HIS A 674 14.85 -41.42 7.69
CA HIS A 674 14.58 -42.24 6.51
C HIS A 674 14.13 -41.31 5.37
N HIS A 675 14.62 -41.60 4.17
CA HIS A 675 14.26 -40.90 2.93
C HIS A 675 13.57 -41.87 2.00
N ASP A 676 12.26 -41.73 1.79
CA ASP A 676 11.63 -42.40 0.66
C ASP A 676 11.94 -41.62 -0.62
N THR A 677 12.81 -42.22 -1.43
CA THR A 677 13.22 -41.70 -2.74
C THR A 677 12.12 -41.73 -3.81
N ALA A 678 11.06 -42.52 -3.64
CA ALA A 678 9.97 -42.63 -4.60
C ALA A 678 8.95 -41.48 -4.45
N ALA A 679 8.38 -41.30 -3.25
CA ALA A 679 7.51 -40.18 -2.93
C ALA A 679 8.28 -38.86 -2.75
N VAL A 680 9.60 -38.92 -2.54
CA VAL A 680 10.46 -37.80 -2.09
C VAL A 680 9.91 -37.22 -0.78
N ALA A 681 9.98 -38.05 0.26
CA ALA A 681 9.50 -37.75 1.60
C ALA A 681 10.58 -38.05 2.64
N THR A 682 10.70 -37.19 3.64
CA THR A 682 11.57 -37.41 4.79
C THR A 682 10.73 -37.77 6.00
N SER A 683 11.13 -38.83 6.69
CA SER A 683 10.60 -39.22 7.99
C SER A 683 11.72 -39.50 8.99
N CYS A 684 11.40 -39.59 10.27
CA CYS A 684 12.28 -40.19 11.25
C CYS A 684 11.53 -41.08 12.23
N TYR A 685 12.19 -42.15 12.65
CA TYR A 685 11.60 -43.21 13.48
C TYR A 685 12.46 -43.52 14.70
N THR A 686 11.83 -43.70 15.87
CA THR A 686 12.53 -44.01 17.13
C THR A 686 12.44 -45.49 17.53
N GLY A 687 11.95 -46.38 16.66
CA GLY A 687 11.82 -47.82 16.90
C GLY A 687 10.43 -48.28 17.35
N ASN A 688 10.24 -49.61 17.41
CA ASN A 688 8.93 -50.25 17.61
C ASN A 688 8.21 -49.82 18.90
N GLY A 689 6.99 -49.30 18.76
CA GLY A 689 6.19 -48.71 19.85
C GLY A 689 6.60 -47.28 20.21
N GLY A 690 7.56 -46.69 19.49
CA GLY A 690 8.06 -45.34 19.68
C GLY A 690 7.28 -44.28 18.90
N GLN A 691 7.97 -43.21 18.53
CA GLN A 691 7.45 -42.11 17.72
C GLN A 691 7.89 -42.25 16.26
N TRP A 692 7.06 -41.76 15.36
CA TRP A 692 7.36 -41.55 13.95
C TRP A 692 6.96 -40.13 13.56
N TRP A 693 7.83 -39.43 12.82
CA TRP A 693 7.64 -38.05 12.39
C TRP A 693 7.93 -37.92 10.89
N THR A 694 7.21 -37.03 10.20
CA THR A 694 7.43 -36.68 8.78
C THR A 694 7.59 -35.17 8.64
N PHE A 695 8.54 -34.70 7.84
CA PHE A 695 8.93 -33.29 7.73
C PHE A 695 9.66 -33.01 6.40
N ASP A 696 9.89 -31.74 6.08
CA ASP A 696 10.88 -31.37 5.08
C ASP A 696 12.29 -31.22 5.71
N ASP A 697 13.31 -31.69 5.01
CA ASP A 697 14.72 -31.49 5.37
C ASP A 697 15.53 -30.95 4.17
N ALA A 698 16.84 -30.77 4.34
CA ALA A 698 17.68 -30.26 3.26
C ALA A 698 17.71 -31.16 2.01
N TRP A 699 17.47 -32.46 2.17
CA TRP A 699 17.40 -33.42 1.05
C TRP A 699 16.08 -33.30 0.29
N SER A 700 14.93 -33.36 0.98
CA SER A 700 13.62 -33.23 0.33
C SER A 700 13.48 -31.86 -0.33
N ILE A 701 13.92 -30.78 0.33
CA ILE A 701 13.91 -29.41 -0.22
C ILE A 701 14.81 -29.30 -1.45
N GLY A 702 15.98 -29.94 -1.48
CA GLY A 702 16.87 -29.93 -2.65
C GLY A 702 16.23 -30.57 -3.88
N LEU A 703 15.50 -31.68 -3.68
CA LEU A 703 14.75 -32.36 -4.74
C LEU A 703 13.49 -31.60 -5.15
N LYS A 704 12.68 -31.13 -4.19
CA LYS A 704 11.49 -30.30 -4.43
C LYS A 704 11.83 -29.02 -5.18
N THR A 705 12.89 -28.29 -4.80
CA THR A 705 13.33 -27.09 -5.52
C THR A 705 13.85 -27.40 -6.93
N THR A 706 14.46 -28.56 -7.15
CA THR A 706 14.85 -29.02 -8.49
C THR A 706 13.63 -29.29 -9.37
N TRP A 707 12.62 -29.99 -8.86
CA TRP A 707 11.33 -30.21 -9.54
C TRP A 707 10.60 -28.88 -9.79
N LEU A 708 10.52 -28.01 -8.80
CA LEU A 708 9.87 -26.70 -8.87
C LEU A 708 10.42 -25.85 -10.02
N LYS A 709 11.75 -25.84 -10.19
CA LYS A 709 12.42 -25.18 -11.32
C LYS A 709 12.06 -25.84 -12.66
N SER A 710 11.99 -27.18 -12.74
CA SER A 710 11.60 -27.87 -13.98
C SER A 710 10.14 -27.66 -14.37
N ARG A 711 9.26 -27.43 -13.37
CA ARG A 711 7.86 -27.02 -13.56
C ARG A 711 7.68 -25.51 -13.84
N GLY A 712 8.76 -24.72 -13.74
CA GLY A 712 8.73 -23.28 -13.97
C GLY A 712 7.94 -22.48 -12.92
N LEU A 713 7.76 -23.02 -11.70
CA LEU A 713 6.98 -22.37 -10.65
C LEU A 713 7.61 -21.06 -10.15
N LEU A 714 6.84 -20.20 -9.48
CA LEU A 714 7.30 -18.89 -8.99
C LEU A 714 8.40 -19.02 -7.94
N GLY A 715 8.28 -19.99 -7.03
CA GLY A 715 9.17 -20.15 -5.88
C GLY A 715 8.52 -20.97 -4.78
N VAL A 716 8.98 -20.81 -3.54
CA VAL A 716 8.45 -21.52 -2.37
C VAL A 716 7.81 -20.56 -1.38
N MET A 717 6.87 -21.10 -0.61
CA MET A 717 6.37 -20.54 0.63
C MET A 717 6.70 -21.52 1.78
N ALA A 718 7.04 -21.01 2.96
CA ALA A 718 7.34 -21.83 4.14
C ALA A 718 6.43 -21.47 5.32
N TRP A 719 5.77 -22.48 5.87
CA TRP A 719 5.06 -22.42 7.16
C TRP A 719 5.82 -23.26 8.18
N GLU A 720 6.24 -22.76 9.35
CA GLU A 720 6.34 -21.37 9.78
C GLU A 720 7.80 -21.01 10.10
N MET A 721 8.18 -19.74 9.97
CA MET A 721 9.58 -19.30 10.12
C MET A 721 10.17 -19.59 11.51
N SER A 722 9.33 -19.75 12.54
CA SER A 722 9.81 -20.09 13.90
C SER A 722 10.33 -21.52 14.02
N GLY A 723 9.95 -22.41 13.09
CA GLY A 723 10.39 -23.80 13.04
C GLY A 723 11.79 -24.01 12.45
N ASP A 724 12.37 -23.03 11.76
CA ASP A 724 13.72 -23.10 11.20
C ASP A 724 14.70 -22.13 11.89
N THR A 725 15.91 -22.63 12.17
CA THR A 725 17.05 -21.82 12.65
C THR A 725 17.98 -21.37 11.51
N GLY A 726 17.68 -21.82 10.29
CA GLY A 726 18.30 -21.40 9.03
C GLY A 726 18.65 -22.57 8.10
N ALA A 727 18.55 -23.82 8.56
CA ALA A 727 18.91 -25.02 7.79
C ALA A 727 17.99 -25.21 6.57
N LEU A 728 16.68 -25.09 6.77
CA LEU A 728 15.70 -25.30 5.70
C LEU A 728 15.69 -24.15 4.71
N LEU A 729 15.73 -22.90 5.18
CA LEU A 729 15.80 -21.73 4.29
C LEU A 729 17.16 -21.62 3.56
N ASN A 730 18.25 -22.16 4.13
CA ASN A 730 19.51 -22.34 3.41
C ASN A 730 19.36 -23.35 2.27
N ALA A 731 18.71 -24.50 2.51
CA ALA A 731 18.44 -25.50 1.47
C ALA A 731 17.54 -24.94 0.36
N VAL A 732 16.49 -24.18 0.71
CA VAL A 732 15.65 -23.43 -0.24
C VAL A 732 16.49 -22.48 -1.08
N SER A 733 17.35 -21.69 -0.44
CA SER A 733 18.18 -20.69 -1.15
C SER A 733 19.19 -21.35 -2.08
N ALA A 734 19.90 -22.39 -1.61
CA ALA A 734 20.83 -23.14 -2.45
C ALA A 734 20.13 -23.87 -3.60
N GLY A 735 18.93 -24.38 -3.37
CA GLY A 735 18.11 -25.07 -4.37
C GLY A 735 17.57 -24.15 -5.46
N LEU A 736 17.17 -22.92 -5.12
CA LEU A 736 16.61 -21.96 -6.08
C LEU A 736 17.65 -21.04 -6.74
N GLY A 737 18.76 -20.73 -6.06
CA GLY A 737 19.68 -19.64 -6.40
C GLY A 737 19.16 -18.29 -5.88
#